data_AF-A0A8H6A0C1-F1
#
_entry.id   AF-A0A8H6A0C1-F1
#
_cell.length_a   1.000
_cell.length_b   1.000
_cell.length_c   1.000
_cell.angle_alpha   90.00
_cell.angle_beta   90.00
_cell.angle_gamma   90.00
#
_symmetry.space_group_name_H-M   'P 1'
#
loop_
_entity.id
_entity.type
_entity.pdbx_description
1 polymer ?
#
loop_
_entity_poly.entity_id
_entity_poly.type
_entity_poly.pdbx_seq_one_letter_code
_entity_poly.pdbx_strand_id
1 'polypeptide(L)'
;MSAFTLSSRIETPSDRENQVFTILNDYLQPSSSVTASDAAQSIHGFAKPLLSNAESLENFLYEFWVIFINLAKQIPCNSPSQERLVQLVKALTEIQPTKIQIWGDDTSLWVDLPLLGPEMREAWNLVPTAKEATESDQGVQDWISLNSFVARLLPLGIVEWSNFAVWALRDALEEDSSGAKLDCNIAVAREWFRHSGPVLQQQTTVAEQKEERAMAGGPLYQGPAKLCPERWKFWKERLSQISTEGGEVARVACAAKEAMDQAEEEEIANAKVGQRVGDDARWGPPRHPPLPQRGMRGMRCLRLLIALSIAGAVLATLFYFLRLCSHHLSAGSLDAGDVFLGLGLLLSYGITITTVIATFEGVGEDISTLPAKTARRVTMVCVIKHRNGQYAKTYKMFWITQKFWPPSQVCVKVSIIILLRRLLGTVKIVRSLTIFLIVFTVSWGLAALLANTFQCWPPQYFWNKDVDGYCIHGQKALFMATGAVSLLEDIVLLITPIAIVWRLQMSPRRKILVTILFAVGGVVCVCSLMRLIEFRDYHTGNLSESGTKERVWTLLEIDLAIVCASVVLMPPIFRRCAQSCKHRYHQSKGRLTASEYTEFEDYWPFQKHCTNFSQDRYSEVRAQAYRTPNTHKSERRMSIAPGEIRVETSINRCVDDRDALWPPARSMSLVSGTQMMLTREMRKWSDDMSNVDLTGVGFGHVASVP
;
A
#
# COMPACT_ATOMS: atom_id res chain seq x y z
N MET A 1 -48.13 -21.73 3.33
CA MET A 1 -46.79 -21.67 2.73
C MET A 1 -45.87 -22.56 3.57
N SER A 2 -45.04 -23.39 2.95
CA SER A 2 -44.07 -24.23 3.66
C SER A 2 -43.04 -23.36 4.39
N ALA A 3 -42.54 -23.85 5.53
CA ALA A 3 -41.45 -23.20 6.25
C ALA A 3 -40.17 -23.12 5.39
N PHE A 4 -39.38 -22.06 5.56
CA PHE A 4 -38.08 -21.91 4.93
C PHE A 4 -37.00 -22.63 5.73
N THR A 5 -36.12 -23.35 5.03
CA THR A 5 -34.88 -23.89 5.60
C THR A 5 -33.78 -22.82 5.49
N LEU A 6 -33.76 -21.87 6.43
CA LEU A 6 -32.76 -20.81 6.47
C LEU A 6 -31.50 -21.25 7.22
N SER A 7 -30.35 -20.68 6.86
CA SER A 7 -29.07 -20.88 7.54
C SER A 7 -28.37 -19.54 7.78
N SER A 8 -27.58 -19.40 8.84
CA SER A 8 -26.76 -18.21 9.09
C SER A 8 -25.64 -18.04 8.06
N ARG A 9 -25.22 -19.14 7.39
CA ARG A 9 -24.07 -19.22 6.47
C ARG A 9 -22.75 -18.75 7.09
N ILE A 10 -22.59 -18.94 8.40
CA ILE A 10 -21.36 -18.68 9.15
C ILE A 10 -20.77 -20.05 9.51
N GLU A 11 -19.49 -20.29 9.19
CA GLU A 11 -18.84 -21.61 9.40
C GLU A 11 -18.78 -22.00 10.88
N THR A 12 -18.52 -21.04 11.77
CA THR A 12 -18.46 -21.24 13.23
C THR A 12 -19.18 -20.11 13.96
N PRO A 13 -20.52 -20.15 14.06
CA PRO A 13 -21.28 -19.09 14.71
C PRO A 13 -21.12 -19.16 16.23
N SER A 14 -20.87 -18.01 16.84
CA SER A 14 -20.92 -17.79 18.28
C SER A 14 -22.32 -17.99 18.85
N ASP A 15 -22.42 -18.18 20.17
CA ASP A 15 -23.71 -18.32 20.86
C ASP A 15 -24.64 -17.13 20.62
N ARG A 16 -24.07 -15.92 20.54
CA ARG A 16 -24.80 -14.69 20.24
C ARG A 16 -25.35 -14.70 18.81
N GLU A 17 -24.53 -15.08 17.83
CA GLU A 17 -24.96 -15.19 16.43
C GLU A 17 -26.07 -16.23 16.26
N ASN A 18 -25.98 -17.37 16.96
CA ASN A 18 -27.03 -18.39 16.95
C ASN A 18 -28.35 -17.88 17.54
N GLN A 19 -28.30 -17.09 18.62
CA GLN A 19 -29.49 -16.49 19.22
C GLN A 19 -30.12 -15.44 18.30
N VAL A 20 -29.32 -14.56 17.71
CA VAL A 20 -29.79 -13.55 16.73
C VAL A 20 -30.41 -14.24 15.51
N PHE A 21 -29.74 -15.25 14.97
CA PHE A 21 -30.27 -16.06 13.86
C PHE A 21 -31.60 -16.72 14.23
N THR A 22 -31.73 -17.25 15.44
CA THR A 22 -32.98 -17.91 15.89
C THR A 22 -34.15 -16.92 15.92
N ILE A 23 -33.93 -15.71 16.43
CA ILE A 23 -34.96 -14.65 16.47
C ILE A 23 -35.37 -14.26 15.05
N LEU A 24 -34.40 -14.02 14.17
CA LEU A 24 -34.67 -13.64 12.79
C LEU A 24 -35.37 -14.77 12.03
N ASN A 25 -34.91 -16.02 12.19
CA ASN A 25 -35.50 -17.17 11.54
C ASN A 25 -36.95 -17.36 11.97
N ASP A 26 -37.25 -17.32 13.28
CA ASP A 26 -38.62 -17.43 13.79
C ASP A 26 -39.53 -16.32 13.26
N TYR A 27 -39.05 -15.08 13.24
CA TYR A 27 -39.81 -13.95 12.68
C TYR A 27 -40.06 -14.08 11.17
N LEU A 28 -39.10 -14.61 10.40
CA LEU A 28 -39.17 -14.65 8.94
C LEU A 28 -39.99 -15.82 8.37
N GLN A 29 -40.38 -16.80 9.21
CA GLN A 29 -41.25 -17.87 8.76
C GLN A 29 -42.63 -17.32 8.36
N PRO A 30 -43.23 -17.77 7.22
CA PRO A 30 -44.53 -17.31 6.76
C PRO A 30 -45.68 -17.54 7.76
N SER A 31 -45.53 -18.54 8.64
CA SER A 31 -46.50 -18.92 9.67
C SER A 31 -46.27 -18.22 11.02
N SER A 32 -45.25 -17.35 11.13
CA SER A 32 -44.90 -16.70 12.39
C SER A 32 -45.92 -15.66 12.81
N SER A 33 -46.35 -15.71 14.08
CA SER A 33 -47.20 -14.70 14.71
C SER A 33 -46.41 -13.53 15.30
N VAL A 34 -45.07 -13.59 15.31
CA VAL A 34 -44.20 -12.54 15.86
C VAL A 34 -44.33 -11.27 15.02
N THR A 35 -44.56 -10.13 15.67
CA THR A 35 -44.66 -8.84 15.00
C THR A 35 -43.28 -8.24 14.71
N ALA A 36 -43.18 -7.34 13.73
CA ALA A 36 -41.92 -6.65 13.41
C ALA A 36 -41.38 -5.86 14.60
N SER A 37 -42.28 -5.25 15.39
CA SER A 37 -41.93 -4.51 16.61
C SER A 37 -41.34 -5.43 17.68
N ASP A 38 -41.95 -6.61 17.91
CA ASP A 38 -41.46 -7.55 18.93
C ASP A 38 -40.07 -8.11 18.56
N ALA A 39 -39.87 -8.42 17.28
CA ALA A 39 -38.57 -8.84 16.76
C ALA A 39 -37.53 -7.71 16.89
N ALA A 40 -37.88 -6.48 16.51
CA ALA A 40 -37.00 -5.31 16.64
C ALA A 40 -36.62 -5.03 18.11
N GLN A 41 -37.56 -5.12 19.05
CA GLN A 41 -37.30 -4.96 20.47
C GLN A 41 -36.40 -6.07 21.02
N SER A 42 -36.61 -7.31 20.57
CA SER A 42 -35.74 -8.44 20.95
C SER A 42 -34.30 -8.21 20.50
N ILE A 43 -34.09 -7.75 19.26
CA ILE A 43 -32.75 -7.38 18.73
C ILE A 43 -32.16 -6.20 19.50
N HIS A 44 -32.94 -5.17 19.80
CA HIS A 44 -32.49 -4.03 20.60
C HIS A 44 -32.09 -4.45 22.03
N GLY A 45 -32.75 -5.47 22.59
CA GLY A 45 -32.38 -6.08 23.87
C GLY A 45 -30.94 -6.58 23.93
N PHE A 46 -30.40 -7.09 22.81
CA PHE A 46 -29.00 -7.50 22.70
C PHE A 46 -28.03 -6.33 22.58
N ALA A 47 -28.45 -5.24 21.91
CA ALA A 47 -27.62 -4.04 21.78
C ALA A 47 -27.51 -3.28 23.11
N LYS A 48 -28.57 -3.26 23.92
CA LYS A 48 -28.67 -2.50 25.18
C LYS A 48 -27.52 -2.72 26.17
N PRO A 49 -27.11 -3.96 26.53
CA PRO A 49 -25.98 -4.18 27.44
C PRO A 49 -24.64 -3.72 26.84
N LEU A 50 -24.54 -3.66 25.50
CA LEU A 50 -23.31 -3.31 24.78
C LEU A 50 -23.12 -1.79 24.60
N LEU A 51 -24.14 -0.98 24.91
CA LEU A 51 -24.08 0.49 24.78
C LEU A 51 -22.93 1.13 25.58
N SER A 52 -22.43 0.46 26.62
CA SER A 52 -21.30 0.93 27.43
C SER A 52 -19.93 0.72 26.78
N ASN A 53 -19.83 -0.18 25.78
CA ASN A 53 -18.60 -0.53 25.10
C ASN A 53 -18.78 -0.43 23.57
N ALA A 54 -18.25 0.65 22.99
CA ALA A 54 -18.39 0.93 21.57
C ALA A 54 -17.84 -0.18 20.66
N GLU A 55 -16.72 -0.82 21.02
CA GLU A 55 -16.12 -1.91 20.25
C GLU A 55 -17.00 -3.16 20.26
N SER A 56 -17.56 -3.51 21.43
CA SER A 56 -18.46 -4.66 21.55
C SER A 56 -19.79 -4.45 20.83
N LEU A 57 -20.31 -3.22 20.83
CA LEU A 57 -21.50 -2.83 20.08
C LEU A 57 -21.25 -2.85 18.56
N GLU A 58 -20.09 -2.36 18.12
CA GLU A 58 -19.68 -2.40 16.72
C GLU A 58 -19.61 -3.85 16.21
N ASN A 59 -18.98 -4.74 16.97
CA ASN A 59 -18.90 -6.17 16.63
C ASN A 59 -20.29 -6.81 16.53
N PHE A 60 -21.19 -6.51 17.48
CA PHE A 60 -22.56 -7.01 17.43
C PHE A 60 -23.32 -6.52 16.20
N LEU A 61 -23.21 -5.24 15.86
CA LEU A 61 -23.89 -4.67 14.69
C LEU A 61 -23.37 -5.29 13.38
N TYR A 62 -22.07 -5.53 13.28
CA TYR A 62 -21.47 -6.25 12.16
C TYR A 62 -22.06 -7.65 12.02
N GLU A 63 -22.01 -8.46 13.09
CA GLU A 63 -22.57 -9.82 13.12
C GLU A 63 -24.07 -9.83 12.75
N PHE A 64 -24.83 -8.90 13.31
CA PHE A 64 -26.25 -8.76 13.04
C PHE A 64 -26.53 -8.51 11.56
N TRP A 65 -25.86 -7.53 10.94
CA TRP A 65 -26.09 -7.20 9.54
C TRP A 65 -25.61 -8.29 8.59
N VAL A 66 -24.53 -9.00 8.91
CA VAL A 66 -24.07 -10.17 8.13
C VAL A 66 -25.14 -11.26 8.11
N ILE A 67 -25.66 -11.65 9.28
CA ILE A 67 -26.75 -12.65 9.37
C ILE A 67 -27.99 -12.15 8.61
N PHE A 68 -28.38 -10.90 8.84
CA PHE A 68 -29.56 -10.31 8.22
C PHE A 68 -29.48 -10.32 6.68
N ILE A 69 -28.35 -9.92 6.11
CA ILE A 69 -28.13 -9.92 4.65
C ILE A 69 -28.09 -11.35 4.10
N ASN A 70 -27.47 -12.29 4.81
CA ASN A 70 -27.46 -13.71 4.42
C ASN A 70 -28.88 -14.30 4.37
N LEU A 71 -29.75 -13.93 5.30
CA LEU A 71 -31.15 -14.33 5.30
C LEU A 71 -31.92 -13.68 4.14
N ALA A 72 -31.69 -12.39 3.87
CA ALA A 72 -32.30 -11.68 2.75
C ALA A 72 -31.98 -12.31 1.39
N LYS A 73 -30.76 -12.83 1.21
CA LYS A 73 -30.35 -13.61 0.03
C LYS A 73 -31.14 -14.91 -0.12
N GLN A 74 -31.42 -15.61 0.98
CA GLN A 74 -32.05 -16.93 0.94
C GLN A 74 -33.56 -16.90 0.72
N ILE A 75 -34.23 -15.80 1.06
CA ILE A 75 -35.68 -15.70 0.94
C ILE A 75 -36.04 -15.38 -0.52
N PRO A 76 -36.84 -16.20 -1.21
CA PRO A 76 -37.20 -15.92 -2.60
C PRO A 76 -37.87 -14.54 -2.78
N CYS A 77 -37.49 -13.80 -3.83
CA CYS A 77 -38.02 -12.46 -4.13
C CYS A 77 -39.56 -12.35 -4.15
N ASN A 78 -40.26 -13.43 -4.54
CA ASN A 78 -41.73 -13.48 -4.59
C ASN A 78 -42.40 -13.81 -3.24
N SER A 79 -41.62 -14.09 -2.19
CA SER A 79 -42.14 -14.43 -0.88
C SER A 79 -42.66 -13.20 -0.11
N PRO A 80 -43.76 -13.32 0.65
CA PRO A 80 -44.17 -12.26 1.58
C PRO A 80 -43.14 -12.01 2.69
N SER A 81 -42.24 -12.97 2.97
CA SER A 81 -41.19 -12.78 3.98
C SER A 81 -40.12 -11.76 3.57
N GLN A 82 -40.00 -11.42 2.28
CA GLN A 82 -39.21 -10.25 1.84
C GLN A 82 -39.78 -8.95 2.42
N GLU A 83 -41.11 -8.85 2.46
CA GLU A 83 -41.78 -7.68 3.04
C GLU A 83 -41.61 -7.63 4.57
N ARG A 84 -41.58 -8.80 5.22
CA ARG A 84 -41.29 -8.90 6.66
C ARG A 84 -39.89 -8.35 6.98
N LEU A 85 -38.87 -8.62 6.16
CA LEU A 85 -37.54 -8.01 6.35
C LEU A 85 -37.59 -6.48 6.30
N VAL A 86 -38.31 -5.93 5.33
CA VAL A 86 -38.48 -4.48 5.15
C VAL A 86 -39.20 -3.87 6.36
N GLN A 87 -40.26 -4.52 6.83
CA GLN A 87 -40.99 -4.13 8.03
C GLN A 87 -40.12 -4.18 9.29
N LEU A 88 -39.22 -5.16 9.40
CA LEU A 88 -38.29 -5.24 10.52
C LEU A 88 -37.29 -4.07 10.53
N VAL A 89 -36.72 -3.70 9.38
CA VAL A 89 -35.84 -2.52 9.29
C VAL A 89 -36.60 -1.25 9.67
N LYS A 90 -37.84 -1.10 9.18
CA LYS A 90 -38.71 0.02 9.57
C LYS A 90 -38.98 0.02 11.08
N ALA A 91 -39.35 -1.11 11.66
CA ALA A 91 -39.60 -1.22 13.11
C ALA A 91 -38.36 -0.91 13.95
N LEU A 92 -37.14 -1.25 13.48
CA LEU A 92 -35.90 -0.84 14.13
C LEU A 92 -35.75 0.69 14.13
N THR A 93 -36.02 1.36 13.01
CA THR A 93 -35.92 2.84 12.92
C THR A 93 -36.92 3.59 13.79
N GLU A 94 -38.02 2.92 14.19
CA GLU A 94 -39.05 3.48 15.07
C GLU A 94 -38.69 3.37 16.57
N ILE A 95 -37.63 2.62 16.92
CA ILE A 95 -37.12 2.55 18.30
C ILE A 95 -36.55 3.90 18.72
N GLN A 96 -36.72 4.26 20.01
CA GLN A 96 -36.23 5.53 20.55
C GLN A 96 -34.75 5.79 20.20
N PRO A 97 -34.42 6.98 19.67
CA PRO A 97 -33.06 7.30 19.23
C PRO A 97 -32.06 7.20 20.38
N THR A 98 -31.16 6.21 20.30
CA THR A 98 -30.06 6.05 21.25
C THR A 98 -28.78 6.53 20.60
N LYS A 99 -28.18 7.60 21.14
CA LYS A 99 -26.91 8.12 20.66
C LYS A 99 -25.77 7.17 21.01
N ILE A 100 -24.99 6.82 20.01
CA ILE A 100 -23.83 5.95 20.10
C ILE A 100 -22.69 6.56 19.28
N GLN A 101 -21.47 6.13 19.57
CA GLN A 101 -20.30 6.54 18.79
C GLN A 101 -19.76 5.34 18.03
N ILE A 102 -19.86 5.36 16.71
CA ILE A 102 -19.31 4.32 15.82
C ILE A 102 -18.33 4.99 14.88
N TRP A 103 -17.13 4.41 14.79
CA TRP A 103 -16.01 5.01 14.03
C TRP A 103 -15.68 6.45 14.40
N GLY A 104 -15.99 6.88 15.62
CA GLY A 104 -15.74 8.24 16.08
C GLY A 104 -16.81 9.25 15.70
N ASP A 105 -17.83 8.85 14.95
CA ASP A 105 -18.99 9.69 14.59
C ASP A 105 -20.17 9.43 15.54
N ASP A 106 -20.84 10.52 15.93
CA ASP A 106 -22.09 10.45 16.69
C ASP A 106 -23.21 9.96 15.75
N THR A 107 -23.75 8.77 16.03
CA THR A 107 -24.82 8.15 15.25
C THR A 107 -25.93 7.66 16.18
N SER A 108 -27.11 7.42 15.63
CA SER A 108 -28.27 6.90 16.33
C SER A 108 -28.46 5.43 15.97
N LEU A 109 -28.36 4.53 16.98
CA LEU A 109 -28.22 3.07 16.85
C LEU A 109 -29.14 2.40 15.81
N TRP A 110 -30.39 2.87 15.67
CA TRP A 110 -31.33 2.29 14.70
C TRP A 110 -31.92 3.27 13.71
N VAL A 111 -31.84 4.58 13.97
CA VAL A 111 -32.33 5.60 13.04
C VAL A 111 -31.37 5.74 11.86
N ASP A 112 -30.06 5.72 12.13
CA ASP A 112 -29.03 5.91 11.11
C ASP A 112 -28.52 4.58 10.53
N LEU A 113 -29.05 3.44 11.00
CA LEU A 113 -28.69 2.08 10.59
C LEU A 113 -27.16 1.88 10.42
N PRO A 114 -26.38 2.11 11.49
CA PRO A 114 -24.93 2.07 11.43
C PRO A 114 -24.44 0.70 10.94
N LEU A 115 -23.34 0.70 10.17
CA LEU A 115 -22.72 -0.46 9.52
C LEU A 115 -23.54 -1.13 8.40
N LEU A 116 -24.85 -0.92 8.30
CA LEU A 116 -25.66 -1.54 7.24
C LEU A 116 -25.18 -1.17 5.83
N GLY A 117 -24.90 0.11 5.57
CA GLY A 117 -24.41 0.56 4.26
C GLY A 117 -23.09 -0.09 3.82
N PRO A 118 -22.04 -0.08 4.67
CA PRO A 118 -20.80 -0.82 4.45
C PRO A 118 -21.01 -2.31 4.18
N GLU A 119 -21.80 -3.01 5.00
CA GLU A 119 -22.06 -4.45 4.82
C GLU A 119 -22.84 -4.74 3.54
N MET A 120 -23.82 -3.89 3.20
CA MET A 120 -24.55 -3.97 1.94
C MET A 120 -23.61 -3.77 0.75
N ARG A 121 -22.63 -2.87 0.85
CA ARG A 121 -21.64 -2.65 -0.20
C ARG A 121 -20.71 -3.85 -0.40
N GLU A 122 -20.32 -4.53 0.66
CA GLU A 122 -19.54 -5.78 0.56
C GLU A 122 -20.38 -6.90 -0.07
N ALA A 123 -21.65 -7.03 0.31
CA ALA A 123 -22.57 -7.94 -0.37
C ALA A 123 -22.70 -7.62 -1.87
N TRP A 124 -22.67 -6.34 -2.25
CA TRP A 124 -22.67 -5.88 -3.64
C TRP A 124 -21.34 -6.10 -4.39
N ASN A 125 -20.24 -6.43 -3.72
CA ASN A 125 -18.98 -6.77 -4.38
C ASN A 125 -18.94 -8.26 -4.80
N LEU A 126 -19.88 -9.07 -4.31
CA LEU A 126 -20.01 -10.51 -4.60
C LEU A 126 -21.04 -10.78 -5.71
N VAL A 127 -21.11 -9.89 -6.72
CA VAL A 127 -22.02 -10.05 -7.88
C VAL A 127 -21.65 -11.31 -8.66
N PRO A 128 -22.61 -12.15 -9.05
CA PRO A 128 -22.34 -13.30 -9.91
C PRO A 128 -21.65 -12.89 -11.22
N THR A 129 -20.49 -13.47 -11.49
CA THR A 129 -19.81 -13.34 -12.78
C THR A 129 -20.56 -14.10 -13.87
N ALA A 130 -20.26 -13.82 -15.15
CA ALA A 130 -20.86 -14.54 -16.28
C ALA A 130 -20.70 -16.06 -16.17
N LYS A 131 -19.58 -16.52 -15.60
CA LYS A 131 -19.27 -17.93 -15.39
C LYS A 131 -20.07 -18.52 -14.22
N GLU A 132 -20.20 -17.79 -13.11
CA GLU A 132 -20.97 -18.24 -11.95
C GLU A 132 -22.48 -18.27 -12.25
N ALA A 133 -22.97 -17.34 -13.07
CA ALA A 133 -24.36 -17.33 -13.54
C ALA A 133 -24.71 -18.56 -14.39
N THR A 134 -23.73 -19.17 -15.06
CA THR A 134 -23.92 -20.42 -15.83
C THR A 134 -23.73 -21.69 -14.99
N GLU A 135 -23.02 -21.60 -13.86
CA GLU A 135 -22.61 -22.77 -13.06
C GLU A 135 -23.41 -22.93 -11.76
N SER A 136 -24.03 -21.87 -11.22
CA SER A 136 -24.73 -21.90 -9.93
C SER A 136 -26.06 -21.13 -9.95
N ASP A 137 -27.17 -21.87 -10.00
CA ASP A 137 -28.52 -21.30 -9.87
C ASP A 137 -28.74 -20.63 -8.51
N GLN A 138 -28.11 -21.14 -7.44
CA GLN A 138 -28.29 -20.61 -6.09
C GLN A 138 -27.71 -19.20 -5.94
N GLY A 139 -26.51 -18.94 -6.48
CA GLY A 139 -25.89 -17.61 -6.42
C GLY A 139 -26.69 -16.56 -7.19
N VAL A 140 -27.29 -16.96 -8.32
CA VAL A 140 -28.18 -16.10 -9.11
C VAL A 140 -29.46 -15.77 -8.33
N GLN A 141 -30.11 -16.75 -7.71
CA GLN A 141 -31.32 -16.52 -6.91
C GLN A 141 -31.03 -15.68 -5.66
N ASP A 142 -29.88 -15.89 -5.03
CA ASP A 142 -29.43 -15.09 -3.89
C ASP A 142 -29.26 -13.61 -4.28
N TRP A 143 -28.68 -13.36 -5.46
CA TRP A 143 -28.48 -12.01 -5.98
C TRP A 143 -29.78 -11.30 -6.34
N ILE A 144 -30.72 -12.00 -6.99
CA ILE A 144 -32.04 -11.47 -7.31
C ILE A 144 -32.81 -11.14 -6.02
N SER A 145 -32.76 -12.03 -5.03
CA SER A 145 -33.46 -11.87 -3.75
C SER A 145 -32.90 -10.70 -2.94
N LEU A 146 -31.58 -10.52 -2.91
CA LEU A 146 -30.96 -9.36 -2.28
C LEU A 146 -31.35 -8.04 -2.97
N ASN A 147 -31.35 -7.99 -4.31
CA ASN A 147 -31.78 -6.80 -5.05
C ASN A 147 -33.26 -6.49 -4.81
N SER A 148 -34.13 -7.51 -4.77
CA SER A 148 -35.55 -7.35 -4.46
C SER A 148 -35.75 -6.74 -3.06
N PHE A 149 -35.03 -7.24 -2.06
CA PHE A 149 -35.05 -6.67 -0.71
C PHE A 149 -34.68 -5.18 -0.71
N VAL A 150 -33.55 -4.84 -1.33
CA VAL A 150 -33.04 -3.46 -1.37
C VAL A 150 -33.96 -2.53 -2.16
N ALA A 151 -34.53 -3.00 -3.27
CA ALA A 151 -35.52 -2.26 -4.06
C ALA A 151 -36.82 -1.97 -3.30
N ARG A 152 -37.16 -2.76 -2.27
CA ARG A 152 -38.33 -2.49 -1.40
C ARG A 152 -38.01 -1.51 -0.27
N LEU A 153 -36.74 -1.33 0.10
CA LEU A 153 -36.34 -0.35 1.11
C LEU A 153 -36.31 1.08 0.57
N LEU A 154 -35.94 1.27 -0.69
CA LEU A 154 -35.77 2.60 -1.28
C LEU A 154 -37.03 3.48 -1.20
N PRO A 155 -38.26 2.99 -1.46
CA PRO A 155 -39.47 3.81 -1.36
C PRO A 155 -39.80 4.28 0.06
N LEU A 156 -39.26 3.64 1.10
CA LEU A 156 -39.49 4.06 2.48
C LEU A 156 -38.70 5.32 2.85
N GLY A 157 -37.73 5.75 2.02
CA GLY A 157 -36.89 6.92 2.31
C GLY A 157 -35.98 6.74 3.53
N ILE A 158 -35.87 5.52 4.08
CA ILE A 158 -34.99 5.19 5.20
C ILE A 158 -33.53 5.18 4.73
N VAL A 159 -33.30 4.75 3.49
CA VAL A 159 -31.98 4.66 2.86
C VAL A 159 -32.02 5.33 1.48
N GLU A 160 -31.03 6.15 1.18
CA GLU A 160 -30.92 6.87 -0.10
C GLU A 160 -29.99 6.11 -1.07
N TRP A 161 -30.39 4.89 -1.41
CA TRP A 161 -29.59 3.90 -2.14
C TRP A 161 -29.89 3.82 -3.65
N SER A 162 -30.19 4.96 -4.26
CA SER A 162 -30.44 5.04 -5.71
C SER A 162 -29.22 4.66 -6.55
N ASN A 163 -28.01 4.79 -6.01
CA ASN A 163 -26.78 4.33 -6.63
C ASN A 163 -26.74 2.81 -6.86
N PHE A 164 -27.25 2.00 -5.90
CA PHE A 164 -27.34 0.54 -6.08
C PHE A 164 -28.30 0.18 -7.22
N ALA A 165 -29.41 0.90 -7.34
CA ALA A 165 -30.33 0.76 -8.46
C ALA A 165 -29.64 1.06 -9.79
N VAL A 166 -28.95 2.21 -9.88
CA VAL A 166 -28.26 2.62 -11.11
C VAL A 166 -27.17 1.63 -11.50
N TRP A 167 -26.40 1.07 -10.56
CA TRP A 167 -25.41 0.04 -10.87
C TRP A 167 -26.05 -1.22 -11.44
N ALA A 168 -27.11 -1.71 -10.80
CA ALA A 168 -27.81 -2.90 -11.28
C ALA A 168 -28.47 -2.69 -12.66
N LEU A 169 -29.10 -1.53 -12.88
CA LEU A 169 -29.73 -1.19 -14.14
C LEU A 169 -28.72 -0.96 -15.27
N ARG A 170 -27.57 -0.35 -14.96
CA ARG A 170 -26.46 -0.21 -15.92
C ARG A 170 -25.98 -1.57 -16.40
N ASP A 171 -25.70 -2.49 -15.47
CA ASP A 171 -25.19 -3.81 -15.81
C ASP A 171 -26.22 -4.63 -16.62
N ALA A 172 -27.52 -4.32 -16.50
CA ALA A 172 -28.60 -4.96 -17.24
C ALA A 172 -28.88 -4.34 -18.63
N LEU A 173 -28.80 -3.02 -18.77
CA LEU A 173 -29.35 -2.30 -19.93
C LEU A 173 -28.31 -1.47 -20.69
N GLU A 174 -27.20 -1.12 -20.06
CA GLU A 174 -26.16 -0.26 -20.61
C GLU A 174 -24.84 -1.00 -20.93
N GLU A 175 -24.74 -2.27 -20.57
CA GLU A 175 -23.63 -3.16 -20.93
C GLU A 175 -24.04 -4.18 -22.01
N ASP A 176 -23.10 -4.58 -22.86
CA ASP A 176 -23.27 -5.71 -23.77
C ASP A 176 -23.15 -7.02 -22.98
N SER A 177 -24.29 -7.57 -22.57
CA SER A 177 -24.37 -8.87 -21.89
C SER A 177 -25.27 -9.84 -22.67
N SER A 178 -24.94 -11.13 -22.62
CA SER A 178 -25.65 -12.20 -23.34
C SER A 178 -25.72 -13.48 -22.52
N GLY A 179 -26.71 -14.33 -22.79
CA GLY A 179 -26.89 -15.63 -22.13
C GLY A 179 -27.31 -15.48 -20.66
N ALA A 180 -26.90 -16.42 -19.81
CA ALA A 180 -27.34 -16.50 -18.40
C ALA A 180 -27.07 -15.22 -17.58
N LYS A 181 -26.00 -14.47 -17.90
CA LYS A 181 -25.72 -13.18 -17.26
C LYS A 181 -26.79 -12.14 -17.58
N LEU A 182 -27.24 -12.08 -18.83
CA LEU A 182 -28.32 -11.18 -19.26
C LEU A 182 -29.62 -11.55 -18.55
N ASP A 183 -29.96 -12.84 -18.50
CA ASP A 183 -31.17 -13.33 -17.84
C ASP A 183 -31.23 -12.91 -16.36
N CYS A 184 -30.11 -13.08 -15.64
CA CYS A 184 -29.97 -12.65 -14.26
C CYS A 184 -30.13 -11.14 -14.11
N ASN A 185 -29.42 -10.35 -14.93
CA ASN A 185 -29.43 -8.90 -14.84
C ASN A 185 -30.81 -8.31 -15.16
N ILE A 186 -31.52 -8.87 -16.14
CA ILE A 186 -32.88 -8.45 -16.49
C ILE A 186 -33.88 -8.82 -15.38
N ALA A 187 -33.71 -9.98 -14.73
CA ALA A 187 -34.51 -10.34 -13.55
C ALA A 187 -34.28 -9.37 -12.38
N VAL A 188 -33.04 -8.93 -12.15
CA VAL A 188 -32.70 -7.90 -11.16
C VAL A 188 -33.32 -6.55 -11.54
N ALA A 189 -33.20 -6.13 -12.79
CA ALA A 189 -33.78 -4.88 -13.28
C ALA A 189 -35.30 -4.84 -13.09
N ARG A 190 -35.99 -5.95 -13.35
CA ARG A 190 -37.42 -6.10 -13.07
C ARG A 190 -37.75 -5.80 -11.61
N GLU A 191 -37.01 -6.34 -10.65
CA GLU A 191 -37.28 -6.12 -9.22
C GLU A 191 -37.11 -4.65 -8.83
N TRP A 192 -36.08 -3.97 -9.38
CA TRP A 192 -35.87 -2.54 -9.18
C TRP A 192 -37.01 -1.71 -9.75
N PHE A 193 -37.43 -1.94 -10.99
CA PHE A 193 -38.56 -1.19 -11.56
C PHE A 193 -39.87 -1.49 -10.85
N ARG A 194 -40.11 -2.74 -10.45
CA ARG A 194 -41.34 -3.15 -9.77
C ARG A 194 -41.51 -2.51 -8.39
N HIS A 195 -40.44 -2.41 -7.61
CA HIS A 195 -40.53 -1.95 -6.22
C HIS A 195 -40.10 -0.49 -6.04
N SER A 196 -39.10 -0.05 -6.81
CA SER A 196 -38.53 1.31 -6.73
C SER A 196 -38.86 2.20 -7.91
N GLY A 197 -39.58 1.71 -8.93
CA GLY A 197 -39.88 2.43 -10.16
C GLY A 197 -40.41 3.85 -9.93
N PRO A 198 -41.47 4.06 -9.12
CA PRO A 198 -42.03 5.39 -8.88
C PRO A 198 -41.00 6.38 -8.28
N VAL A 199 -40.20 5.93 -7.32
CA VAL A 199 -39.18 6.77 -6.66
C VAL A 199 -38.04 7.10 -7.61
N LEU A 200 -37.59 6.13 -8.43
CA LEU A 200 -36.55 6.35 -9.44
C LEU A 200 -37.03 7.29 -10.55
N GLN A 201 -38.27 7.14 -10.99
CA GLN A 201 -38.91 8.01 -11.98
C GLN A 201 -39.00 9.44 -11.44
N GLN A 202 -39.47 9.62 -10.20
CA GLN A 202 -39.55 10.93 -9.56
C GLN A 202 -38.16 11.58 -9.46
N GLN A 203 -37.12 10.81 -9.13
CA GLN A 203 -35.76 11.33 -9.07
C GLN A 203 -35.26 11.82 -10.43
N THR A 204 -35.73 11.26 -11.56
CA THR A 204 -35.30 11.72 -12.89
C THR A 204 -35.78 13.13 -13.25
N THR A 205 -36.86 13.61 -12.64
CA THR A 205 -37.44 14.92 -12.94
C THR A 205 -36.88 16.05 -12.06
N VAL A 206 -36.04 15.71 -11.07
CA VAL A 206 -35.41 16.68 -10.16
C VAL A 206 -34.33 17.49 -10.89
N ALA A 207 -34.58 18.80 -11.05
CA ALA A 207 -33.75 19.70 -11.86
C ALA A 207 -32.30 19.90 -11.37
N GLU A 208 -31.99 19.60 -10.11
CA GLU A 208 -30.69 19.89 -9.46
C GLU A 208 -29.80 18.66 -9.24
N GLN A 209 -29.96 17.58 -10.02
CA GLN A 209 -29.03 16.45 -9.93
C GLN A 209 -27.68 16.78 -10.58
N LYS A 210 -26.63 16.84 -9.76
CA LYS A 210 -25.25 16.93 -10.21
C LYS A 210 -24.82 15.60 -10.83
N GLU A 211 -23.95 15.67 -11.83
CA GLU A 211 -23.32 14.47 -12.37
C GLU A 211 -22.37 13.88 -11.34
N GLU A 212 -22.52 12.59 -11.07
CA GLU A 212 -21.74 11.88 -10.07
C GLU A 212 -21.07 10.66 -10.71
N ARG A 213 -19.80 10.41 -10.37
CA ARG A 213 -19.07 9.25 -10.88
C ARG A 213 -19.77 7.94 -10.56
N ALA A 214 -20.43 7.84 -9.40
CA ALA A 214 -21.20 6.67 -9.02
C ALA A 214 -22.37 6.41 -9.98
N MET A 215 -22.89 7.43 -10.65
CA MET A 215 -23.99 7.35 -11.61
C MET A 215 -23.50 7.28 -13.06
N ALA A 216 -22.22 6.99 -13.31
CA ALA A 216 -21.67 6.89 -14.67
C ALA A 216 -22.40 5.82 -15.50
N GLY A 217 -22.59 6.13 -16.79
CA GLY A 217 -23.20 5.24 -17.77
C GLY A 217 -22.30 4.07 -18.17
N GLY A 218 -22.93 3.00 -18.67
CA GLY A 218 -22.27 1.89 -19.36
C GLY A 218 -21.93 2.23 -20.83
N PRO A 219 -21.17 1.37 -21.51
CA PRO A 219 -20.68 1.63 -22.88
C PRO A 219 -21.79 1.89 -23.91
N LEU A 220 -23.00 1.36 -23.69
CA LEU A 220 -24.13 1.54 -24.60
C LEU A 220 -24.89 2.86 -24.37
N TYR A 221 -24.68 3.55 -23.25
CA TYR A 221 -25.36 4.79 -22.91
C TYR A 221 -24.37 5.97 -22.94
N GLN A 222 -24.63 6.93 -23.84
CA GLN A 222 -23.75 8.11 -24.05
C GLN A 222 -24.27 9.40 -23.40
N GLY A 223 -25.35 9.31 -22.61
CA GLY A 223 -25.93 10.49 -21.95
C GLY A 223 -25.25 10.86 -20.62
N PRO A 224 -25.80 11.84 -19.88
CA PRO A 224 -25.16 12.36 -18.67
C PRO A 224 -25.12 11.34 -17.53
N ALA A 225 -24.09 11.44 -16.67
CA ALA A 225 -23.83 10.56 -15.53
C ALA A 225 -24.74 10.90 -14.32
N LYS A 226 -26.05 10.82 -14.51
CA LYS A 226 -27.09 11.07 -13.51
C LYS A 226 -28.38 10.30 -13.84
N LEU A 227 -29.34 10.31 -12.93
CA LEU A 227 -30.70 9.87 -13.23
C LEU A 227 -31.42 11.00 -13.98
N CYS A 228 -31.76 10.78 -15.24
CA CYS A 228 -32.44 11.78 -16.05
C CYS A 228 -33.50 11.13 -16.94
N PRO A 229 -34.44 11.92 -17.48
CA PRO A 229 -35.52 11.38 -18.31
C PRO A 229 -34.98 10.71 -19.59
N GLU A 230 -33.86 11.20 -20.11
CA GLU A 230 -33.16 10.61 -21.26
C GLU A 230 -32.66 9.20 -20.96
N ARG A 231 -32.06 8.99 -19.78
CA ARG A 231 -31.59 7.68 -19.32
C ARG A 231 -32.73 6.71 -19.07
N TRP A 232 -33.80 7.19 -18.45
CA TRP A 232 -35.01 6.40 -18.23
C TRP A 232 -35.62 5.92 -19.56
N LYS A 233 -35.72 6.83 -20.54
CA LYS A 233 -36.19 6.49 -21.89
C LYS A 233 -35.27 5.46 -22.56
N PHE A 234 -33.95 5.62 -22.45
CA PHE A 234 -32.98 4.67 -22.98
C PHE A 234 -33.18 3.26 -22.40
N TRP A 235 -33.33 3.14 -21.08
CA TRP A 235 -33.61 1.85 -20.42
C TRP A 235 -34.89 1.19 -20.94
N LYS A 236 -35.95 1.98 -21.09
CA LYS A 236 -37.24 1.50 -21.60
C LYS A 236 -37.15 1.00 -23.05
N GLU A 237 -36.39 1.69 -23.90
CA GLU A 237 -36.13 1.27 -25.28
C GLU A 237 -35.32 -0.03 -25.33
N ARG A 238 -34.29 -0.18 -24.50
CA ARG A 238 -33.49 -1.42 -24.41
C ARG A 238 -34.33 -2.61 -23.95
N LEU A 239 -35.17 -2.44 -22.92
CA LEU A 239 -36.12 -3.48 -22.51
C LEU A 239 -37.10 -3.85 -23.63
N SER A 240 -37.55 -2.86 -24.41
CA SER A 240 -38.42 -3.12 -25.54
C SER A 240 -37.72 -3.95 -26.63
N GLN A 241 -36.43 -3.71 -26.89
CA GLN A 241 -35.64 -4.53 -27.83
C GLN A 241 -35.54 -5.98 -27.34
N ILE A 242 -35.11 -6.17 -26.08
CA ILE A 242 -34.95 -7.50 -25.47
C ILE A 242 -36.28 -8.26 -25.43
N SER A 243 -37.40 -7.57 -25.21
CA SER A 243 -38.74 -8.20 -25.19
C SER A 243 -39.16 -8.81 -26.54
N THR A 244 -38.51 -8.43 -27.65
CA THR A 244 -38.83 -8.95 -28.98
C THR A 244 -38.04 -10.21 -29.36
N GLU A 245 -37.00 -10.56 -28.60
CA GLU A 245 -36.09 -11.67 -28.92
C GLU A 245 -36.67 -13.06 -28.56
N GLY A 246 -37.82 -13.12 -27.88
CA GLY A 246 -38.49 -14.35 -27.47
C GLY A 246 -37.82 -15.04 -26.26
N GLY A 247 -38.49 -16.06 -25.71
CA GLY A 247 -37.98 -16.82 -24.54
C GLY A 247 -38.34 -16.21 -23.18
N GLU A 248 -37.80 -16.78 -22.11
CA GLU A 248 -38.13 -16.37 -20.73
C GLU A 248 -37.59 -14.97 -20.41
N VAL A 249 -36.39 -14.63 -20.88
CA VAL A 249 -35.79 -13.29 -20.68
C VAL A 249 -36.64 -12.19 -21.31
N ALA A 250 -37.22 -12.43 -22.50
CA ALA A 250 -38.12 -11.50 -23.16
C ALA A 250 -39.39 -11.25 -22.32
N ARG A 251 -39.93 -12.30 -21.67
CA ARG A 251 -41.09 -12.20 -20.78
C ARG A 251 -40.76 -11.40 -19.51
N VAL A 252 -39.58 -11.60 -18.93
CA VAL A 252 -39.11 -10.83 -17.77
C VAL A 252 -38.84 -9.37 -18.14
N ALA A 253 -38.26 -9.11 -19.32
CA ALA A 253 -38.05 -7.76 -19.84
C ALA A 253 -39.38 -7.03 -20.11
N CYS A 254 -40.40 -7.74 -20.62
CA CYS A 254 -41.75 -7.21 -20.78
C CYS A 254 -42.34 -6.78 -19.43
N ALA A 255 -42.26 -7.65 -18.42
CA ALA A 255 -42.74 -7.33 -17.07
C ALA A 255 -41.98 -6.15 -16.44
N ALA A 256 -40.67 -6.03 -16.68
CA ALA A 256 -39.88 -4.88 -16.24
C ALA A 256 -40.34 -3.58 -16.90
N LYS A 257 -40.62 -3.62 -18.21
CA LYS A 257 -41.14 -2.47 -18.97
C LYS A 257 -42.53 -2.06 -18.48
N GLU A 258 -43.43 -3.01 -18.25
CA GLU A 258 -44.76 -2.75 -17.68
C GLU A 258 -44.68 -2.06 -16.31
N ALA A 259 -43.71 -2.45 -15.47
CA ALA A 259 -43.47 -1.78 -14.19
C ALA A 259 -42.98 -0.33 -14.37
N MET A 260 -42.19 -0.05 -15.42
CA MET A 260 -41.81 1.34 -15.76
C MET A 260 -43.00 2.16 -16.25
N ASP A 261 -43.89 1.56 -17.07
CA ASP A 261 -45.12 2.20 -17.52
C ASP A 261 -46.02 2.58 -16.34
N GLN A 262 -46.19 1.67 -15.38
CA GLN A 262 -46.95 1.94 -14.13
C GLN A 262 -46.33 3.07 -13.31
N ALA A 263 -45.00 3.08 -13.16
CA ALA A 263 -44.30 4.14 -12.44
C ALA A 263 -44.49 5.53 -13.08
N GLU A 264 -44.53 5.60 -14.42
CA GLU A 264 -44.81 6.85 -15.14
C GLU A 264 -46.26 7.30 -14.95
N GLU A 265 -47.23 6.38 -14.98
CA GLU A 265 -48.64 6.68 -14.73
C GLU A 265 -48.89 7.19 -13.31
N GLU A 266 -48.25 6.58 -12.31
CA GLU A 266 -48.32 7.01 -10.91
C GLU A 266 -47.77 8.42 -10.71
N GLU A 267 -46.65 8.77 -11.33
CA GLU A 267 -46.12 10.14 -11.23
C GLU A 267 -47.05 11.16 -11.90
N ILE A 268 -47.61 10.84 -13.07
CA ILE A 268 -48.58 11.72 -13.75
C ILE A 268 -49.82 11.92 -12.87
N ALA A 269 -50.28 10.87 -12.17
CA ALA A 269 -51.37 10.96 -11.21
C ALA A 269 -51.00 11.85 -10.00
N ASN A 270 -49.81 11.67 -9.43
CA ASN A 270 -49.31 12.45 -8.29
C ASN A 270 -49.11 13.94 -8.65
N ALA A 271 -48.61 14.25 -9.84
CA ALA A 271 -48.46 15.61 -10.34
C ALA A 271 -49.83 16.32 -10.48
N LYS A 272 -50.86 15.61 -10.96
CA LYS A 272 -52.24 16.12 -11.07
C LYS A 272 -52.92 16.34 -9.72
N VAL A 273 -52.52 15.62 -8.68
CA VAL A 273 -53.02 15.79 -7.30
C VAL A 273 -52.28 16.94 -6.61
N GLY A 274 -50.95 17.03 -6.73
CA GLY A 274 -50.15 18.13 -6.17
C GLY A 274 -50.53 19.50 -6.73
N GLN A 275 -50.93 19.57 -8.01
CA GLN A 275 -51.42 20.80 -8.64
C GLN A 275 -52.82 21.21 -8.14
N ARG A 276 -53.64 20.25 -7.67
CA ARG A 276 -54.96 20.52 -7.06
C ARG A 276 -54.88 20.96 -5.60
N VAL A 277 -53.84 20.55 -4.87
CA VAL A 277 -53.60 20.94 -3.47
C VAL A 277 -52.82 22.26 -3.37
N GLY A 278 -52.03 22.60 -4.39
CA GLY A 278 -51.25 23.84 -4.45
C GLY A 278 -52.09 25.13 -4.51
N ASP A 279 -53.35 25.05 -4.92
CA ASP A 279 -54.26 26.21 -4.95
C ASP A 279 -54.91 26.50 -3.58
N ASP A 280 -54.89 25.56 -2.62
CA ASP A 280 -55.62 25.69 -1.34
C ASP A 280 -54.76 25.58 -0.05
N ALA A 281 -53.46 25.27 -0.12
CA ALA A 281 -52.66 25.05 1.10
C ALA A 281 -51.28 25.73 1.08
N ARG A 282 -51.22 26.97 1.59
CA ARG A 282 -50.00 27.57 2.14
C ARG A 282 -49.70 26.85 3.46
N TRP A 283 -48.98 25.73 3.43
CA TRP A 283 -48.15 25.08 4.48
C TRP A 283 -48.03 23.57 4.17
N GLY A 284 -46.93 23.15 3.54
CA GLY A 284 -46.54 21.73 3.41
C GLY A 284 -45.66 21.28 4.59
N PRO A 285 -45.55 19.96 4.87
CA PRO A 285 -44.88 19.43 6.05
C PRO A 285 -43.35 19.61 6.00
N PRO A 286 -42.63 19.45 7.14
CA PRO A 286 -41.23 19.86 7.26
C PRO A 286 -40.33 19.00 6.36
N ARG A 287 -39.67 19.66 5.40
CA ARG A 287 -38.51 19.10 4.70
C ARG A 287 -37.35 19.05 5.68
N HIS A 288 -36.98 17.85 6.13
CA HIS A 288 -35.72 17.65 6.81
C HIS A 288 -34.57 17.95 5.84
N PRO A 289 -33.51 18.66 6.28
CA PRO A 289 -32.36 18.92 5.43
C PRO A 289 -31.61 17.60 5.15
N PRO A 290 -31.05 17.43 3.94
CA PRO A 290 -30.32 16.22 3.59
C PRO A 290 -29.09 16.07 4.50
N LEU A 291 -28.95 14.89 5.10
CA LEU A 291 -27.72 14.50 5.78
C LEU A 291 -26.66 14.17 4.72
N PRO A 292 -25.41 14.63 4.87
CA PRO A 292 -24.36 14.34 3.90
C PRO A 292 -24.03 12.84 3.93
N GLN A 293 -24.30 12.14 2.83
CA GLN A 293 -23.82 10.78 2.62
C GLN A 293 -22.28 10.78 2.58
N ARG A 294 -21.67 10.30 3.67
CA ARG A 294 -20.23 10.09 3.80
C ARG A 294 -19.85 8.78 3.10
N GLY A 295 -18.92 8.85 2.15
CA GLY A 295 -18.35 7.70 1.44
C GLY A 295 -17.47 6.85 2.36
N MET A 296 -18.08 5.96 3.14
CA MET A 296 -17.41 5.11 4.15
C MET A 296 -16.39 4.07 3.61
N ARG A 297 -16.14 4.01 2.30
CA ARG A 297 -15.01 3.22 1.73
C ARG A 297 -13.65 3.81 2.11
N GLY A 298 -13.57 5.13 2.26
CA GLY A 298 -12.31 5.84 2.47
C GLY A 298 -11.72 5.60 3.86
N MET A 299 -12.54 5.50 4.90
CA MET A 299 -12.11 5.71 6.28
C MET A 299 -11.43 4.50 6.94
N ARG A 300 -11.85 3.26 6.61
CA ARG A 300 -11.19 2.01 7.07
C ARG A 300 -9.83 1.82 6.39
N CYS A 301 -9.76 2.04 5.07
CA CYS A 301 -8.48 2.11 4.35
C CYS A 301 -7.59 3.21 4.94
N LEU A 302 -8.12 4.42 5.15
CA LEU A 302 -7.35 5.55 5.68
C LEU A 302 -6.66 5.26 7.03
N ARG A 303 -7.37 4.61 7.97
CA ARG A 303 -6.79 4.24 9.28
C ARG A 303 -5.71 3.16 9.16
N LEU A 304 -5.94 2.16 8.31
CA LEU A 304 -4.92 1.13 8.02
C LEU A 304 -3.70 1.72 7.34
N LEU A 305 -3.88 2.68 6.43
CA LEU A 305 -2.80 3.38 5.74
C LEU A 305 -1.95 4.23 6.70
N ILE A 306 -2.58 4.92 7.66
CA ILE A 306 -1.87 5.68 8.70
C ILE A 306 -1.06 4.72 9.60
N ALA A 307 -1.69 3.64 10.07
CA ALA A 307 -1.03 2.66 10.92
C ALA A 307 0.17 2.02 10.21
N LEU A 308 0.02 1.66 8.93
CA LEU A 308 1.09 1.08 8.11
C LEU A 308 2.24 2.07 7.88
N SER A 309 1.94 3.33 7.60
CA SER A 309 2.95 4.38 7.37
C SER A 309 3.78 4.67 8.63
N ILE A 310 3.11 4.75 9.79
CA ILE A 310 3.79 4.98 11.08
C ILE A 310 4.60 3.73 11.48
N ALA A 311 4.02 2.53 11.31
CA ALA A 311 4.72 1.28 11.61
C ALA A 311 5.97 1.10 10.73
N GLY A 312 5.87 1.41 9.42
CA GLY A 312 7.00 1.40 8.49
C GLY A 312 8.13 2.33 8.93
N ALA A 313 7.81 3.59 9.24
CA ALA A 313 8.78 4.56 9.70
C ALA A 313 9.45 4.14 11.03
N VAL A 314 8.67 3.62 11.99
CA VAL A 314 9.21 3.11 13.28
C VAL A 314 10.15 1.92 13.05
N LEU A 315 9.76 0.99 12.16
CA LEU A 315 10.56 -0.17 11.81
C LEU A 315 11.89 0.25 11.15
N ALA A 316 11.83 1.13 10.15
CA ALA A 316 13.02 1.65 9.47
C ALA A 316 13.97 2.35 10.45
N THR A 317 13.41 3.13 11.39
CA THR A 317 14.15 3.82 12.44
C THR A 317 14.87 2.83 13.37
N LEU A 318 14.16 1.80 13.84
CA LEU A 318 14.72 0.76 14.70
C LEU A 318 15.90 0.04 14.00
N PHE A 319 15.71 -0.35 12.74
CA PHE A 319 16.75 -1.03 11.97
C PHE A 319 17.95 -0.12 11.68
N TYR A 320 17.73 1.18 11.44
CA TYR A 320 18.82 2.14 11.28
C TYR A 320 19.63 2.29 12.58
N PHE A 321 18.98 2.41 13.74
CA PHE A 321 19.68 2.47 15.02
C PHE A 321 20.45 1.18 15.33
N LEU A 322 19.85 0.01 15.07
CA LEU A 322 20.54 -1.28 15.20
C LEU A 322 21.78 -1.34 14.30
N ARG A 323 21.71 -0.77 13.09
CA ARG A 323 22.84 -0.69 12.18
C ARG A 323 23.94 0.22 12.74
N LEU A 324 23.59 1.40 13.25
CA LEU A 324 24.54 2.31 13.90
C LEU A 324 25.22 1.64 15.10
N CYS A 325 24.47 0.97 15.96
CA CYS A 325 25.00 0.19 17.08
C CYS A 325 25.98 -0.89 16.59
N SER A 326 25.62 -1.63 15.53
CA SER A 326 26.48 -2.65 14.92
C SER A 326 27.80 -2.05 14.43
N HIS A 327 27.74 -0.88 13.80
CA HIS A 327 28.90 -0.19 13.25
C HIS A 327 29.79 0.40 14.34
N HIS A 328 29.21 1.04 15.37
CA HIS A 328 29.94 1.52 16.54
C HIS A 328 30.69 0.38 17.25
N LEU A 329 30.07 -0.79 17.36
CA LEU A 329 30.69 -1.98 17.95
C LEU A 329 31.80 -2.59 17.10
N SER A 330 31.84 -2.32 15.79
CA SER A 330 32.75 -2.98 14.83
C SER A 330 33.88 -2.09 14.33
N ALA A 331 33.63 -0.79 14.11
CA ALA A 331 34.52 0.11 13.36
C ALA A 331 34.70 1.52 13.96
N GLY A 332 33.99 1.85 15.05
CA GLY A 332 34.23 3.07 15.85
C GLY A 332 33.82 4.43 15.26
N SER A 333 33.80 4.59 13.92
CA SER A 333 33.42 5.84 13.23
C SER A 333 32.25 5.64 12.25
N LEU A 334 31.52 6.71 11.91
CA LEU A 334 30.39 6.65 10.96
C LEU A 334 30.90 6.63 9.50
N ASP A 335 30.39 5.70 8.69
CA ASP A 335 30.70 5.65 7.25
C ASP A 335 29.81 6.63 6.47
N ALA A 336 30.27 7.10 5.31
CA ALA A 336 29.48 7.95 4.43
C ALA A 336 28.15 7.29 4.04
N GLY A 337 28.15 5.96 3.87
CA GLY A 337 26.93 5.18 3.62
C GLY A 337 25.91 5.28 4.77
N ASP A 338 26.35 5.34 6.02
CA ASP A 338 25.45 5.45 7.18
C ASP A 338 24.85 6.86 7.32
N VAL A 339 25.62 7.88 6.94
CA VAL A 339 25.17 9.28 6.88
C VAL A 339 24.12 9.46 5.78
N PHE A 340 24.37 8.96 4.57
CA PHE A 340 23.39 9.03 3.48
C PHE A 340 22.11 8.25 3.81
N LEU A 341 22.22 7.09 4.45
CA LEU A 341 21.03 6.32 4.86
C LEU A 341 20.20 7.08 5.91
N GLY A 342 20.86 7.71 6.89
CA GLY A 342 20.20 8.55 7.89
C GLY A 342 19.57 9.80 7.30
N LEU A 343 20.22 10.44 6.33
CA LEU A 343 19.64 11.56 5.58
C LEU A 343 18.41 11.14 4.79
N GLY A 344 18.43 9.95 4.17
CA GLY A 344 17.27 9.37 3.50
C GLY A 344 16.12 9.10 4.47
N LEU A 345 16.40 8.55 5.65
CA LEU A 345 15.40 8.35 6.71
C LEU A 345 14.78 9.68 7.19
N LEU A 346 15.61 10.71 7.39
CA LEU A 346 15.14 12.05 7.78
C LEU A 346 14.19 12.64 6.71
N LEU A 347 14.54 12.50 5.44
CA LEU A 347 13.69 12.93 4.33
C LEU A 347 12.40 12.10 4.23
N SER A 348 12.46 10.79 4.55
CA SER A 348 11.29 9.91 4.65
C SER A 348 10.28 10.44 5.68
N TYR A 349 10.74 10.92 6.84
CA TYR A 349 9.82 11.54 7.82
C TYR A 349 9.07 12.74 7.26
N GLY A 350 9.66 13.52 6.35
CA GLY A 350 8.95 14.58 5.64
C GLY A 350 7.76 14.05 4.82
N ILE A 351 7.93 12.90 4.17
CA ILE A 351 6.87 12.19 3.43
C ILE A 351 5.83 11.64 4.40
N THR A 352 6.24 11.03 5.51
CA THR A 352 5.32 10.50 6.54
C THR A 352 4.48 11.61 7.17
N ILE A 353 5.11 12.72 7.59
CA ILE A 353 4.42 13.87 8.20
C ILE A 353 3.44 14.49 7.22
N THR A 354 3.85 14.72 5.97
CA THR A 354 2.94 15.28 4.96
C THR A 354 1.78 14.34 4.63
N THR A 355 2.01 13.03 4.64
CA THR A 355 0.96 12.02 4.45
C THR A 355 0.00 12.01 5.62
N VAL A 356 0.49 12.06 6.86
CA VAL A 356 -0.32 12.11 8.08
C VAL A 356 -1.15 13.41 8.15
N ILE A 357 -0.56 14.56 7.83
CA ILE A 357 -1.30 15.82 7.78
C ILE A 357 -2.37 15.78 6.68
N ALA A 358 -2.03 15.27 5.50
CA ALA A 358 -2.98 15.12 4.41
C ALA A 358 -4.16 14.23 4.80
N THR A 359 -3.93 13.14 5.53
CA THR A 359 -5.03 12.25 5.98
C THR A 359 -5.90 12.89 7.07
N PHE A 360 -5.33 13.67 8.00
CA PHE A 360 -6.12 14.40 9.00
C PHE A 360 -7.01 15.49 8.39
N GLU A 361 -6.63 16.07 7.26
CA GLU A 361 -7.41 17.08 6.53
C GLU A 361 -8.51 16.49 5.62
N GLY A 362 -8.83 15.19 5.75
CA GLY A 362 -9.97 14.56 5.08
C GLY A 362 -9.67 14.04 3.66
N VAL A 363 -8.44 13.62 3.39
CA VAL A 363 -8.08 13.03 2.10
C VAL A 363 -8.67 11.61 1.96
N GLY A 364 -9.55 11.43 0.99
CA GLY A 364 -10.21 10.15 0.69
C GLY A 364 -11.66 10.28 0.21
N GLU A 365 -12.26 11.46 0.31
CA GLU A 365 -13.55 11.78 -0.30
C GLU A 365 -13.41 12.83 -1.42
N ASP A 366 -14.36 12.82 -2.35
CA ASP A 366 -14.46 13.83 -3.40
C ASP A 366 -14.61 15.21 -2.75
N ILE A 367 -13.73 16.15 -3.11
CA ILE A 367 -13.66 17.50 -2.53
C ILE A 367 -14.98 18.28 -2.74
N SER A 368 -15.82 17.83 -3.65
CA SER A 368 -17.11 18.41 -3.99
C SER A 368 -18.24 18.13 -2.98
N THR A 369 -18.07 17.22 -2.02
CA THR A 369 -19.15 16.77 -1.09
C THR A 369 -19.08 17.33 0.34
N LEU A 370 -18.06 18.13 0.69
CA LEU A 370 -17.88 18.61 2.08
C LEU A 370 -18.72 19.86 2.42
N PRO A 371 -19.58 19.82 3.47
CA PRO A 371 -20.32 21.01 3.94
C PRO A 371 -19.39 22.06 4.59
N ALA A 372 -19.60 23.33 4.25
CA ALA A 372 -18.77 24.49 4.65
C ALA A 372 -18.59 24.70 6.19
N LYS A 373 -19.44 24.08 7.02
CA LYS A 373 -19.37 24.17 8.49
C LYS A 373 -18.45 23.11 9.13
N THR A 374 -18.28 21.95 8.50
CA THR A 374 -17.41 20.86 8.99
C THR A 374 -15.94 21.12 8.64
N ALA A 375 -15.69 21.73 7.48
CA ALA A 375 -14.36 22.16 7.07
C ALA A 375 -13.71 23.23 7.97
N ARG A 376 -14.51 24.01 8.72
CA ARG A 376 -13.97 24.96 9.71
C ARG A 376 -13.46 24.32 10.99
N ARG A 377 -13.90 23.10 11.34
CA ARG A 377 -13.49 22.44 12.59
C ARG A 377 -12.31 21.48 12.42
N VAL A 378 -12.11 20.95 11.21
CA VAL A 378 -11.00 20.01 10.92
C VAL A 378 -9.73 20.72 10.45
N THR A 379 -9.84 21.94 9.91
CA THR A 379 -8.70 22.74 9.44
C THR A 379 -8.23 23.74 10.51
N MET A 380 -7.66 23.25 11.61
CA MET A 380 -7.07 24.12 12.65
C MET A 380 -5.71 23.61 13.17
N VAL A 381 -4.73 23.39 12.28
CA VAL A 381 -3.31 23.48 12.65
C VAL A 381 -2.50 24.17 11.52
N CYS A 382 -1.79 25.25 11.88
CA CYS A 382 -0.82 26.04 11.10
C CYS A 382 -1.30 27.04 10.01
N VAL A 383 -1.61 28.26 10.50
CA VAL A 383 -1.29 29.64 10.01
C VAL A 383 -1.34 29.95 8.50
N ILE A 384 -2.38 30.68 8.07
CA ILE A 384 -2.42 32.09 7.59
C ILE A 384 -3.86 32.34 7.10
N LYS A 385 -4.48 33.38 7.67
CA LYS A 385 -5.88 33.78 7.46
C LYS A 385 -6.08 34.24 6.00
N HIS A 386 -6.62 33.36 5.13
CA HIS A 386 -7.16 33.77 3.83
C HIS A 386 -8.66 33.53 3.76
N ARG A 387 -9.40 34.56 3.35
CA ARG A 387 -10.82 34.79 3.67
C ARG A 387 -11.82 33.85 2.98
N ASN A 388 -11.43 33.09 1.95
CA ASN A 388 -12.32 32.21 1.17
C ASN A 388 -11.70 30.82 0.81
N GLY A 389 -10.68 30.34 1.52
CA GLY A 389 -9.83 29.22 1.07
C GLY A 389 -10.15 27.83 1.64
N GLN A 390 -10.69 26.95 0.79
CA GLN A 390 -10.88 25.52 1.10
C GLN A 390 -10.20 24.56 0.08
N TYR A 391 -9.92 25.01 -1.15
CA TYR A 391 -9.32 24.16 -2.20
C TYR A 391 -7.79 24.22 -2.27
N ALA A 392 -7.17 25.38 -2.04
CA ALA A 392 -5.72 25.56 -2.21
C ALA A 392 -4.81 24.83 -1.19
N LYS A 393 -5.38 24.28 -0.10
CA LYS A 393 -4.60 23.71 1.02
C LYS A 393 -4.17 22.26 0.78
N THR A 394 -5.03 21.41 0.23
CA THR A 394 -4.75 19.96 0.02
C THR A 394 -3.73 19.72 -1.11
N TYR A 395 -3.83 20.46 -2.21
CA TYR A 395 -2.88 20.35 -3.33
C TYR A 395 -1.46 20.81 -2.96
N LYS A 396 -1.34 21.71 -1.97
CA LYS A 396 -0.04 22.17 -1.46
C LYS A 396 0.72 21.06 -0.74
N MET A 397 0.05 20.24 0.06
CA MET A 397 0.70 19.11 0.75
C MET A 397 1.20 18.07 -0.24
N PHE A 398 0.40 17.73 -1.25
CA PHE A 398 0.83 16.83 -2.32
C PHE A 398 2.06 17.36 -3.08
N TRP A 399 2.08 18.66 -3.39
CA TRP A 399 3.23 19.30 -4.03
C TRP A 399 4.50 19.21 -3.18
N ILE A 400 4.38 19.34 -1.85
CA ILE A 400 5.49 19.21 -0.91
C ILE A 400 6.01 17.76 -0.86
N THR A 401 5.12 16.77 -0.77
CA THR A 401 5.50 15.34 -0.73
C THR A 401 6.33 14.94 -1.96
N GLN A 402 5.96 15.43 -3.15
CA GLN A 402 6.71 15.19 -4.39
C GLN A 402 8.15 15.73 -4.35
N LYS A 403 8.48 16.67 -3.46
CA LYS A 403 9.85 17.21 -3.32
C LYS A 403 10.74 16.35 -2.42
N PHE A 404 10.15 15.65 -1.45
CA PHE A 404 10.91 14.83 -0.52
C PHE A 404 11.26 13.44 -1.10
N TRP A 405 10.43 12.92 -2.01
CA TRP A 405 10.63 11.59 -2.58
C TRP A 405 11.94 11.42 -3.38
N PRO A 406 12.26 12.23 -4.41
CA PRO A 406 13.50 12.02 -5.19
C PRO A 406 14.78 12.16 -4.34
N PRO A 407 14.93 13.18 -3.47
CA PRO A 407 16.10 13.29 -2.59
C PRO A 407 16.25 12.11 -1.63
N SER A 408 15.14 11.59 -1.07
CA SER A 408 15.16 10.41 -0.20
C SER A 408 15.66 9.18 -0.95
N GLN A 409 15.10 8.93 -2.15
CA GLN A 409 15.51 7.85 -3.05
C GLN A 409 17.01 7.92 -3.39
N VAL A 410 17.52 9.08 -3.76
CA VAL A 410 18.95 9.27 -4.05
C VAL A 410 19.81 8.92 -2.84
N CYS A 411 19.46 9.41 -1.65
CA CYS A 411 20.23 9.16 -0.43
C CYS A 411 20.27 7.67 -0.07
N VAL A 412 19.13 6.98 -0.12
CA VAL A 412 19.03 5.55 0.18
C VAL A 412 19.77 4.71 -0.86
N LYS A 413 19.58 4.99 -2.15
CA LYS A 413 20.26 4.27 -3.24
C LYS A 413 21.77 4.50 -3.23
N VAL A 414 22.24 5.73 -2.99
CA VAL A 414 23.67 6.02 -2.85
C VAL A 414 24.27 5.26 -1.66
N SER A 415 23.56 5.17 -0.53
CA SER A 415 23.99 4.33 0.60
C SER A 415 24.13 2.86 0.22
N ILE A 416 23.14 2.29 -0.49
CA ILE A 416 23.18 0.92 -0.99
C ILE A 416 24.35 0.73 -1.97
N ILE A 417 24.60 1.67 -2.87
CA ILE A 417 25.72 1.59 -3.82
C ILE A 417 27.08 1.67 -3.10
N ILE A 418 27.21 2.51 -2.07
CA ILE A 418 28.41 2.57 -1.21
C ILE A 418 28.61 1.23 -0.50
N LEU A 419 27.53 0.62 0.02
CA LEU A 419 27.57 -0.71 0.61
C LEU A 419 28.04 -1.77 -0.41
N LEU A 420 27.46 -1.78 -1.62
CA LEU A 420 27.88 -2.70 -2.68
C LEU A 420 29.36 -2.51 -3.04
N ARG A 421 29.83 -1.26 -3.11
CA ARG A 421 31.24 -0.93 -3.33
C ARG A 421 32.13 -1.39 -2.18
N ARG A 422 31.67 -1.30 -0.93
CA ARG A 422 32.41 -1.79 0.24
C ARG A 422 32.52 -3.32 0.26
N LEU A 423 31.46 -4.02 -0.14
CA LEU A 423 31.44 -5.48 -0.17
C LEU A 423 32.27 -6.03 -1.34
N LEU A 424 32.05 -5.50 -2.55
CA LEU A 424 32.50 -6.10 -3.82
C LEU A 424 33.49 -5.22 -4.63
N GLY A 425 33.90 -4.06 -4.10
CA GLY A 425 34.73 -3.08 -4.82
C GLY A 425 36.19 -3.46 -5.06
N THR A 426 36.63 -4.65 -4.64
CA THR A 426 37.92 -5.22 -5.04
C THR A 426 37.95 -5.55 -6.53
N VAL A 427 36.79 -5.80 -7.14
CA VAL A 427 36.67 -6.08 -8.57
C VAL A 427 36.58 -4.76 -9.36
N LYS A 428 37.48 -4.55 -10.33
CA LYS A 428 37.55 -3.32 -11.14
C LYS A 428 36.23 -2.96 -11.82
N ILE A 429 35.52 -3.96 -12.35
CA ILE A 429 34.22 -3.75 -13.02
C ILE A 429 33.17 -3.19 -12.07
N VAL A 430 33.14 -3.67 -10.82
CA VAL A 430 32.21 -3.22 -9.79
C VAL A 430 32.51 -1.80 -9.36
N ARG A 431 33.80 -1.45 -9.26
CA ARG A 431 34.21 -0.07 -8.97
C ARG A 431 33.76 0.91 -10.05
N SER A 432 33.92 0.56 -11.33
CA SER A 432 33.46 1.40 -12.44
C SER A 432 31.93 1.51 -12.48
N LEU A 433 31.24 0.37 -12.32
CA LEU A 433 29.77 0.31 -12.32
C LEU A 433 29.16 1.10 -11.16
N THR A 434 29.70 0.99 -9.95
CA THR A 434 29.18 1.71 -8.77
C THR A 434 29.38 3.23 -8.89
N ILE A 435 30.48 3.70 -9.49
CA ILE A 435 30.67 5.13 -9.78
C ILE A 435 29.63 5.61 -10.80
N PHE A 436 29.44 4.84 -11.89
CA PHE A 436 28.42 5.14 -12.90
C PHE A 436 27.02 5.21 -12.28
N LEU A 437 26.64 4.23 -11.46
CA LEU A 437 25.34 4.20 -10.80
C LEU A 437 25.14 5.39 -9.85
N ILE A 438 26.16 5.83 -9.11
CA ILE A 438 26.06 7.03 -8.25
C ILE A 438 25.78 8.26 -9.12
N VAL A 439 26.57 8.49 -10.18
CA VAL A 439 26.39 9.63 -11.07
C VAL A 439 25.01 9.60 -11.73
N PHE A 440 24.59 8.44 -12.20
CA PHE A 440 23.28 8.25 -12.81
C PHE A 440 22.14 8.53 -11.82
N THR A 441 22.17 7.95 -10.62
CA THR A 441 21.14 8.12 -9.58
C THR A 441 21.02 9.59 -9.16
N VAL A 442 22.14 10.27 -8.95
CA VAL A 442 22.15 11.70 -8.58
C VAL A 442 21.62 12.56 -9.72
N SER A 443 22.00 12.26 -10.97
CA SER A 443 21.52 12.98 -12.15
C SER A 443 20.03 12.80 -12.36
N TRP A 444 19.53 11.56 -12.20
CA TRP A 444 18.11 11.25 -12.25
C TRP A 444 17.33 11.99 -11.16
N GLY A 445 17.81 11.96 -9.91
CA GLY A 445 17.14 12.64 -8.80
C GLY A 445 17.09 14.16 -8.98
N LEU A 446 18.16 14.76 -9.51
CA LEU A 446 18.18 16.18 -9.85
C LEU A 446 17.20 16.50 -10.99
N ALA A 447 17.19 15.70 -12.06
CA ALA A 447 16.27 15.87 -13.18
C ALA A 447 14.82 15.71 -12.73
N ALA A 448 14.51 14.70 -11.91
CA ALA A 448 13.19 14.47 -11.33
C ALA A 448 12.77 15.66 -10.45
N LEU A 449 13.65 16.18 -9.59
CA LEU A 449 13.35 17.32 -8.73
C LEU A 449 13.03 18.57 -9.56
N LEU A 450 13.83 18.88 -10.58
CA LEU A 450 13.62 20.03 -11.46
C LEU A 450 12.33 19.87 -12.28
N ALA A 451 12.14 18.73 -12.92
CA ALA A 451 10.96 18.44 -13.74
C ALA A 451 9.66 18.54 -12.93
N ASN A 452 9.63 17.98 -11.71
CA ASN A 452 8.47 18.09 -10.83
C ASN A 452 8.26 19.53 -10.29
N THR A 453 9.29 20.36 -10.25
CA THR A 453 9.21 21.75 -9.74
C THR A 453 8.69 22.70 -10.81
N PHE A 454 9.16 22.52 -12.04
CA PHE A 454 8.79 23.36 -13.19
C PHE A 454 7.71 22.75 -14.08
N GLN A 455 6.95 21.77 -13.58
CA GLN A 455 5.83 21.17 -14.31
C GLN A 455 4.68 22.15 -14.59
N CYS A 456 4.57 23.24 -13.82
CA CYS A 456 3.63 24.32 -14.03
C CYS A 456 4.35 25.67 -13.96
N TRP A 457 3.90 26.61 -14.80
CA TRP A 457 4.40 27.97 -14.82
C TRP A 457 3.26 28.96 -14.53
N PRO A 458 3.35 29.75 -13.44
CA PRO A 458 4.32 29.66 -12.34
C PRO A 458 4.12 28.38 -11.49
N PRO A 459 5.12 27.92 -10.70
CA PRO A 459 4.98 26.71 -9.87
C PRO A 459 3.77 26.74 -8.93
N GLN A 460 3.37 27.94 -8.51
CA GLN A 460 2.21 28.23 -7.66
C GLN A 460 0.89 27.81 -8.31
N TYR A 461 0.81 27.78 -9.64
CA TYR A 461 -0.35 27.32 -10.39
C TYR A 461 -0.69 25.84 -10.17
N PHE A 462 0.28 25.06 -9.66
CA PHE A 462 0.02 23.65 -9.34
C PHE A 462 -1.01 23.50 -8.21
N TRP A 463 -0.86 24.27 -7.14
CA TRP A 463 -1.73 24.18 -5.96
C TRP A 463 -2.74 25.31 -5.85
N ASN A 464 -2.53 26.43 -6.53
CA ASN A 464 -3.44 27.56 -6.59
C ASN A 464 -3.89 27.81 -8.03
N LYS A 465 -5.10 27.33 -8.36
CA LYS A 465 -5.70 27.50 -9.68
C LYS A 465 -6.31 28.89 -9.92
N ASP A 466 -6.32 29.76 -8.90
CA ASP A 466 -6.82 31.13 -9.01
C ASP A 466 -5.81 32.08 -9.68
N VAL A 467 -4.58 31.61 -9.93
CA VAL A 467 -3.52 32.38 -10.60
C VAL A 467 -3.49 32.00 -12.08
N ASP A 468 -3.33 32.97 -12.97
CA ASP A 468 -3.14 32.68 -14.39
C ASP A 468 -1.83 31.91 -14.61
N GLY A 469 -1.94 30.73 -15.22
CA GLY A 469 -0.80 29.86 -15.45
C GLY A 469 -1.16 28.66 -16.33
N TYR A 470 -0.13 27.92 -16.72
CA TYR A 470 -0.29 26.68 -17.48
C TYR A 470 0.61 25.58 -16.92
N CYS A 471 0.18 24.33 -17.06
CA CYS A 471 0.99 23.15 -16.76
C CYS A 471 1.36 22.45 -18.06
N ILE A 472 2.46 21.69 -18.04
CA ILE A 472 2.87 20.90 -19.19
C ILE A 472 1.78 19.88 -19.58
N HIS A 473 1.58 19.70 -20.88
CA HIS A 473 0.68 18.66 -21.38
C HIS A 473 1.34 17.30 -21.16
N GLY A 474 0.63 16.36 -20.51
CA GLY A 474 1.13 15.00 -20.27
C GLY A 474 1.84 14.75 -18.93
N GLN A 475 1.45 15.42 -17.84
CA GLN A 475 1.99 15.18 -16.49
C GLN A 475 2.03 13.70 -16.08
N LYS A 476 1.01 12.92 -16.47
CA LYS A 476 0.97 11.47 -16.26
C LYS A 476 2.15 10.74 -16.90
N ALA A 477 2.54 11.12 -18.12
CA ALA A 477 3.68 10.52 -18.81
C ALA A 477 5.00 10.86 -18.09
N LEU A 478 5.14 12.07 -17.55
CA LEU A 478 6.29 12.47 -16.74
C LEU A 478 6.42 11.62 -15.47
N PHE A 479 5.33 11.43 -14.73
CA PHE A 479 5.34 10.58 -13.53
C PHE A 479 5.63 9.12 -13.85
N MET A 480 5.03 8.57 -14.92
CA MET A 480 5.32 7.20 -15.37
C MET A 480 6.78 7.03 -15.78
N ALA A 481 7.35 7.96 -16.54
CA ALA A 481 8.76 7.91 -16.96
C ALA A 481 9.70 7.97 -15.75
N THR A 482 9.44 8.90 -14.82
CA THR A 482 10.25 9.05 -13.61
C THR A 482 10.16 7.81 -12.72
N GLY A 483 8.96 7.25 -12.55
CA GLY A 483 8.73 6.03 -11.79
C GLY A 483 9.39 4.79 -12.40
N ALA A 484 9.32 4.65 -13.74
CA ALA A 484 9.92 3.54 -14.46
C ALA A 484 11.45 3.53 -14.37
N VAL A 485 12.10 4.71 -14.47
CA VAL A 485 13.56 4.80 -14.28
C VAL A 485 13.95 4.44 -12.85
N SER A 486 13.20 4.89 -11.85
CA SER A 486 13.46 4.49 -10.44
C SER A 486 13.36 2.97 -10.24
N LEU A 487 12.33 2.33 -10.82
CA LEU A 487 12.16 0.87 -10.77
C LEU A 487 13.31 0.14 -11.49
N LEU A 488 13.77 0.67 -12.62
CA LEU A 488 14.90 0.10 -13.35
C LEU A 488 16.18 0.16 -12.49
N GLU A 489 16.42 1.25 -11.78
CA GLU A 489 17.54 1.35 -10.83
C GLU A 489 17.43 0.29 -9.72
N ASP A 490 16.25 0.06 -9.16
CA ASP A 490 16.05 -0.94 -8.10
C ASP A 490 16.38 -2.36 -8.61
N ILE A 491 15.93 -2.69 -9.82
CA ILE A 491 16.23 -3.96 -10.49
C ILE A 491 17.74 -4.10 -10.74
N VAL A 492 18.41 -3.04 -11.21
CA VAL A 492 19.85 -3.05 -11.44
C VAL A 492 20.62 -3.24 -10.14
N LEU A 493 20.21 -2.56 -9.05
CA LEU A 493 20.82 -2.71 -7.73
C LEU A 493 20.60 -4.11 -7.12
N LEU A 494 19.48 -4.75 -7.42
CA LEU A 494 19.19 -6.13 -7.02
C LEU A 494 20.04 -7.15 -7.80
N ILE A 495 20.10 -7.03 -9.12
CA ILE A 495 20.80 -7.99 -9.99
C ILE A 495 22.33 -7.90 -9.83
N THR A 496 22.87 -6.68 -9.64
CA THR A 496 24.32 -6.45 -9.57
C THR A 496 25.04 -7.37 -8.57
N PRO A 497 24.71 -7.38 -7.26
CA PRO A 497 25.37 -8.26 -6.30
C PRO A 497 25.14 -9.74 -6.60
N ILE A 498 23.94 -10.13 -7.06
CA ILE A 498 23.61 -11.52 -7.39
C ILE A 498 24.52 -12.01 -8.53
N ALA A 499 24.61 -11.26 -9.63
CA ALA A 499 25.44 -11.62 -10.77
C ALA A 499 26.92 -11.77 -10.40
N ILE A 500 27.44 -10.89 -9.53
CA ILE A 500 28.84 -10.94 -9.08
C ILE A 500 29.09 -12.14 -8.17
N VAL A 501 28.22 -12.37 -7.18
CA VAL A 501 28.30 -13.51 -6.26
C VAL A 501 28.23 -14.83 -7.03
N TRP A 502 27.47 -14.87 -8.12
CA TRP A 502 27.37 -16.07 -8.95
C TRP A 502 28.62 -16.40 -9.75
N ARG A 503 29.43 -15.38 -10.08
CA ARG A 503 30.74 -15.53 -10.75
C ARG A 503 31.91 -15.76 -9.78
N LEU A 504 31.71 -15.51 -8.49
CA LEU A 504 32.75 -15.67 -7.47
C LEU A 504 32.85 -17.13 -7.00
N GLN A 505 34.07 -17.66 -6.88
CA GLN A 505 34.35 -19.02 -6.40
C GLN A 505 34.14 -19.11 -4.88
N MET A 506 32.89 -19.24 -4.45
CA MET A 506 32.50 -19.46 -3.05
C MET A 506 31.84 -20.84 -2.88
N SER A 507 31.91 -21.38 -1.65
CA SER A 507 31.20 -22.62 -1.32
C SER A 507 29.68 -22.45 -1.52
N PRO A 508 28.97 -23.48 -2.03
CA PRO A 508 27.56 -23.36 -2.42
C PRO A 508 26.64 -22.86 -1.29
N ARG A 509 26.91 -23.28 -0.05
CA ARG A 509 26.15 -22.84 1.14
C ARG A 509 26.26 -21.34 1.39
N ARG A 510 27.46 -20.77 1.28
CA ARG A 510 27.71 -19.32 1.41
C ARG A 510 27.07 -18.55 0.26
N LYS A 511 27.15 -19.09 -0.94
CA LYS A 511 26.53 -18.53 -2.16
C LYS A 511 25.02 -18.38 -2.02
N ILE A 512 24.35 -19.41 -1.50
CA ILE A 512 22.90 -19.39 -1.25
C ILE A 512 22.56 -18.34 -0.18
N LEU A 513 23.29 -18.29 0.93
CA LEU A 513 23.02 -17.33 2.01
C LEU A 513 23.17 -15.87 1.56
N VAL A 514 24.22 -15.54 0.79
CA VAL A 514 24.37 -14.20 0.20
C VAL A 514 23.24 -13.89 -0.78
N THR A 515 22.86 -14.85 -1.61
CA THR A 515 21.78 -14.68 -2.59
C THR A 515 20.45 -14.40 -1.90
N ILE A 516 20.13 -15.11 -0.81
CA ILE A 516 18.91 -14.88 -0.02
C ILE A 516 18.91 -13.47 0.59
N LEU A 517 20.04 -13.01 1.14
CA LEU A 517 20.14 -11.66 1.71
C LEU A 517 19.89 -10.55 0.69
N PHE A 518 20.40 -10.70 -0.54
CA PHE A 518 20.12 -9.75 -1.61
C PHE A 518 18.71 -9.93 -2.18
N ALA A 519 18.16 -11.14 -2.20
CA ALA A 519 16.80 -11.42 -2.67
C ALA A 519 15.71 -10.77 -1.81
N VAL A 520 15.98 -10.49 -0.52
CA VAL A 520 15.08 -9.68 0.33
C VAL A 520 14.84 -8.29 -0.29
N GLY A 521 15.82 -7.74 -1.02
CA GLY A 521 15.66 -6.51 -1.80
C GLY A 521 14.65 -6.61 -2.93
N GLY A 522 14.24 -7.82 -3.34
CA GLY A 522 13.19 -8.03 -4.34
C GLY A 522 11.83 -7.50 -3.89
N VAL A 523 11.54 -7.48 -2.59
CA VAL A 523 10.30 -6.89 -2.05
C VAL A 523 10.24 -5.40 -2.35
N VAL A 524 11.38 -4.70 -2.31
CA VAL A 524 11.46 -3.27 -2.67
C VAL A 524 11.06 -3.06 -4.14
N CYS A 525 11.57 -3.90 -5.04
CA CYS A 525 11.19 -3.85 -6.46
C CYS A 525 9.68 -4.08 -6.68
N VAL A 526 9.05 -4.95 -5.89
CA VAL A 526 7.58 -5.16 -5.95
C VAL A 526 6.85 -3.90 -5.51
N CYS A 527 7.27 -3.23 -4.43
CA CYS A 527 6.69 -1.95 -4.02
C CYS A 527 6.84 -0.87 -5.11
N SER A 528 8.01 -0.78 -5.74
CA SER A 528 8.26 0.15 -6.85
C SER A 528 7.39 -0.15 -8.07
N LEU A 529 7.13 -1.43 -8.37
CA LEU A 529 6.23 -1.83 -9.46
C LEU A 529 4.77 -1.48 -9.14
N MET A 530 4.32 -1.75 -7.91
CA MET A 530 2.96 -1.39 -7.48
C MET A 530 2.74 0.13 -7.58
N ARG A 531 3.71 0.94 -7.15
CA ARG A 531 3.67 2.41 -7.33
C ARG A 531 3.52 2.80 -8.80
N LEU A 532 4.22 2.14 -9.72
CA LEU A 532 4.13 2.40 -11.16
C LEU A 532 2.74 2.03 -11.73
N ILE A 533 2.14 0.94 -11.26
CA ILE A 533 0.77 0.55 -11.62
C ILE A 533 -0.24 1.62 -11.17
N GLU A 534 -0.10 2.15 -9.96
CA GLU A 534 -0.96 3.24 -9.49
C GLU A 534 -0.80 4.52 -10.32
N PHE A 535 0.40 4.82 -10.84
CA PHE A 535 0.59 5.94 -11.77
C PHE A 535 -0.11 5.73 -13.12
N ARG A 536 -0.27 4.49 -13.56
CA ARG A 536 -1.06 4.17 -14.77
C ARG A 536 -2.53 4.54 -14.57
N ASP A 537 -3.05 4.38 -13.37
CA ASP A 537 -4.47 4.64 -13.05
C ASP A 537 -4.66 6.04 -12.42
N TYR A 538 -3.66 6.92 -12.57
CA TYR A 538 -3.63 8.30 -12.08
C TYR A 538 -4.55 9.24 -12.89
N HIS A 539 -5.53 9.84 -12.21
CA HIS A 539 -6.43 10.85 -12.78
C HIS A 539 -6.08 12.26 -12.27
N THR A 540 -5.77 13.19 -13.18
CA THR A 540 -5.40 14.58 -12.86
C THR A 540 -6.56 15.41 -12.29
N GLY A 541 -7.81 15.00 -12.49
CA GLY A 541 -9.00 15.67 -11.97
C GLY A 541 -9.24 15.44 -10.46
N ASN A 542 -8.82 14.29 -9.91
CA ASN A 542 -9.07 13.88 -8.53
C ASN A 542 -7.77 13.48 -7.82
N LEU A 543 -6.88 14.46 -7.64
CA LEU A 543 -5.56 14.30 -6.99
C LEU A 543 -5.62 13.72 -5.56
N SER A 544 -6.75 13.84 -4.86
CA SER A 544 -6.91 13.39 -3.48
C SER A 544 -7.00 11.87 -3.34
N GLU A 545 -7.75 11.18 -4.21
CA GLU A 545 -7.93 9.73 -4.12
C GLU A 545 -6.73 8.98 -4.71
N SER A 546 -6.38 9.28 -5.97
CA SER A 546 -5.24 8.66 -6.66
C SER A 546 -3.90 8.97 -5.98
N GLY A 547 -3.75 10.17 -5.41
CA GLY A 547 -2.53 10.56 -4.69
C GLY A 547 -2.34 9.83 -3.35
N THR A 548 -3.37 9.22 -2.78
CA THR A 548 -3.25 8.58 -1.45
C THR A 548 -2.67 7.18 -1.56
N LYS A 549 -3.12 6.39 -2.54
CA LYS A 549 -2.57 5.05 -2.81
C LYS A 549 -1.10 5.14 -3.22
N GLU A 550 -0.78 6.10 -4.07
CA GLU A 550 0.59 6.37 -4.52
C GLU A 550 1.55 6.71 -3.36
N ARG A 551 1.13 7.54 -2.40
CA ARG A 551 1.94 7.89 -1.21
C ARG A 551 2.31 6.68 -0.37
N VAL A 552 1.39 5.74 -0.21
CA VAL A 552 1.59 4.54 0.63
C VAL A 552 2.66 3.65 0.04
N TRP A 553 2.57 3.35 -1.26
CA TRP A 553 3.59 2.56 -1.94
C TRP A 553 4.95 3.25 -1.93
N THR A 554 4.96 4.58 -2.06
CA THR A 554 6.17 5.38 -1.98
C THR A 554 6.85 5.31 -0.61
N LEU A 555 6.08 5.34 0.48
CA LEU A 555 6.59 5.19 1.85
C LEU A 555 7.14 3.78 2.09
N LEU A 556 6.36 2.76 1.71
CA LEU A 556 6.78 1.35 1.85
C LEU A 556 8.06 1.06 1.07
N GLU A 557 8.19 1.59 -0.14
CA GLU A 557 9.40 1.46 -0.97
C GLU A 557 10.64 1.99 -0.23
N ILE A 558 10.57 3.20 0.34
CA ILE A 558 11.69 3.81 1.06
C ILE A 558 11.99 3.08 2.36
N ASP A 559 10.98 2.80 3.18
CA ASP A 559 11.17 2.18 4.50
C ASP A 559 11.73 0.75 4.37
N LEU A 560 11.21 -0.04 3.42
CA LEU A 560 11.74 -1.38 3.15
C LEU A 560 13.15 -1.35 2.56
N ALA A 561 13.48 -0.36 1.73
CA ALA A 561 14.85 -0.17 1.25
C ALA A 561 15.82 0.12 2.39
N ILE A 562 15.44 0.95 3.37
CA ILE A 562 16.25 1.25 4.56
C ILE A 562 16.43 0.00 5.44
N VAL A 563 15.34 -0.75 5.68
CA VAL A 563 15.39 -2.01 6.43
C VAL A 563 16.31 -3.01 5.73
N CYS A 564 16.13 -3.21 4.41
CA CYS A 564 16.95 -4.12 3.61
C CYS A 564 18.43 -3.74 3.65
N ALA A 565 18.74 -2.46 3.42
CA ALA A 565 20.12 -1.95 3.49
C ALA A 565 20.74 -2.17 4.88
N SER A 566 19.95 -2.04 5.94
CA SER A 566 20.39 -2.21 7.33
C SER A 566 20.66 -3.67 7.68
N VAL A 567 19.78 -4.59 7.27
CA VAL A 567 19.91 -6.04 7.51
C VAL A 567 21.23 -6.59 6.95
N VAL A 568 21.66 -6.15 5.77
CA VAL A 568 22.89 -6.62 5.12
C VAL A 568 24.17 -6.32 5.95
N LEU A 569 24.18 -5.30 6.83
CA LEU A 569 25.33 -4.97 7.71
C LEU A 569 25.19 -5.39 9.18
N MET A 570 24.12 -6.10 9.58
CA MET A 570 23.96 -6.59 10.95
C MET A 570 24.67 -7.91 11.38
N PRO A 571 25.60 -8.55 10.64
CA PRO A 571 26.24 -9.80 11.09
C PRO A 571 26.87 -9.84 12.51
N PRO A 572 27.47 -8.76 13.04
CA PRO A 572 28.08 -8.76 14.39
C PRO A 572 27.06 -8.95 15.53
N ILE A 573 25.85 -8.39 15.39
CA ILE A 573 24.82 -8.43 16.43
C ILE A 573 24.13 -9.78 16.47
N PHE A 574 23.79 -10.36 15.30
CA PHE A 574 23.21 -11.70 15.23
C PHE A 574 24.13 -12.75 15.88
N ARG A 575 25.45 -12.63 15.71
CA ARG A 575 26.44 -13.51 16.37
C ARG A 575 26.41 -13.36 17.89
N ARG A 576 26.39 -12.14 18.43
CA ARG A 576 26.36 -11.90 19.89
C ARG A 576 25.03 -12.29 20.53
N CYS A 577 23.91 -12.04 19.87
CA CYS A 577 22.59 -12.46 20.36
C CYS A 577 22.45 -13.99 20.34
N ALA A 578 22.89 -14.66 19.27
CA ALA A 578 22.92 -16.11 19.20
C ALA A 578 23.83 -16.72 20.29
N GLN A 579 25.02 -16.14 20.52
CA GLN A 579 25.92 -16.57 21.58
C GLN A 579 25.34 -16.31 22.99
N SER A 580 24.65 -15.18 23.21
CA SER A 580 24.02 -14.84 24.49
C SER A 580 22.80 -15.71 24.83
N CYS A 581 22.00 -16.09 23.82
CA CYS A 581 20.92 -17.07 23.98
C CYS A 581 21.47 -18.48 24.23
N LYS A 582 22.57 -18.85 23.56
CA LYS A 582 23.26 -20.14 23.75
C LYS A 582 23.91 -20.25 25.13
N HIS A 583 24.47 -19.16 25.67
CA HIS A 583 25.02 -19.11 27.03
C HIS A 583 23.92 -19.24 28.11
N ARG A 584 22.74 -18.66 27.90
CA ARG A 584 21.57 -18.84 28.78
C ARG A 584 20.99 -20.26 28.71
N TYR A 585 20.99 -20.88 27.52
CA TYR A 585 20.54 -22.26 27.33
C TYR A 585 21.53 -23.30 27.91
N HIS A 586 22.84 -23.08 27.79
CA HIS A 586 23.86 -23.95 28.42
C HIS A 586 23.89 -23.84 29.95
N GLN A 587 23.50 -22.70 30.53
CA GLN A 587 23.42 -22.55 31.98
C GLN A 587 22.26 -23.37 32.59
N SER A 588 21.24 -23.73 31.80
CA SER A 588 20.12 -24.58 32.25
C SER A 588 20.35 -26.09 32.05
N LYS A 589 21.35 -26.49 31.25
CA LYS A 589 21.72 -27.89 30.99
C LYS A 589 23.21 -28.12 31.21
N GLY A 590 23.64 -28.05 32.47
CA GLY A 590 24.96 -28.52 32.87
C GLY A 590 24.97 -30.04 33.09
N ARG A 591 25.97 -30.71 32.50
CA ARG A 591 26.35 -32.15 32.60
C ARG A 591 25.59 -33.13 31.71
N LEU A 592 26.04 -33.25 30.46
CA LEU A 592 26.65 -34.47 29.89
C LEU A 592 27.05 -34.16 28.43
N THR A 593 28.20 -34.71 28.03
CA THR A 593 28.79 -34.68 26.67
C THR A 593 29.17 -33.29 26.11
N ALA A 594 30.34 -32.81 26.51
CA ALA A 594 31.11 -31.82 25.76
C ALA A 594 32.24 -32.54 25.01
N SER A 595 31.92 -33.13 23.86
CA SER A 595 32.91 -33.57 22.86
C SER A 595 32.17 -34.02 21.61
N GLU A 596 31.78 -33.08 20.76
CA GLU A 596 31.51 -33.18 19.32
C GLU A 596 30.71 -31.92 18.95
N TYR A 597 30.85 -31.43 17.72
CA TYR A 597 30.15 -30.25 17.16
C TYR A 597 30.76 -28.86 17.44
N THR A 598 32.04 -28.68 17.10
CA THR A 598 32.65 -27.36 16.77
C THR A 598 32.53 -26.99 15.28
N GLU A 599 31.66 -27.64 14.49
CA GLU A 599 31.62 -27.43 13.03
C GLU A 599 30.56 -26.42 12.54
N PHE A 600 29.79 -25.78 13.44
CA PHE A 600 28.70 -24.87 13.05
C PHE A 600 29.05 -23.37 13.07
N GLU A 601 30.27 -22.95 13.43
CA GLU A 601 30.57 -21.51 13.64
C GLU A 601 31.04 -20.71 12.41
N ASP A 602 31.34 -21.34 11.26
CA ASP A 602 31.92 -20.65 10.09
C ASP A 602 30.92 -20.25 8.97
N TYR A 603 29.63 -20.11 9.30
CA TYR A 603 28.56 -20.05 8.30
C TYR A 603 28.27 -18.68 7.65
N TRP A 604 28.92 -17.58 8.04
CA TRP A 604 28.62 -16.26 7.45
C TRP A 604 29.58 -15.85 6.31
N PRO A 605 29.09 -15.43 5.14
CA PRO A 605 29.87 -15.31 3.90
C PRO A 605 30.70 -14.01 3.80
N PHE A 606 30.40 -12.98 4.59
CA PHE A 606 31.14 -11.71 4.58
C PHE A 606 32.08 -11.61 5.78
N GLN A 607 33.18 -12.35 5.72
CA GLN A 607 34.29 -12.21 6.66
C GLN A 607 35.36 -11.35 5.98
N LYS A 608 35.34 -10.03 6.20
CA LYS A 608 36.49 -9.18 5.89
C LYS A 608 37.29 -9.00 7.17
N HIS A 609 38.54 -9.46 7.13
CA HIS A 609 39.62 -9.01 7.98
C HIS A 609 39.55 -7.49 8.12
N CYS A 610 39.43 -7.00 9.34
CA CYS A 610 39.79 -5.62 9.65
C CYS A 610 41.30 -5.51 9.44
N THR A 611 41.74 -4.93 8.32
CA THR A 611 43.07 -4.38 8.21
C THR A 611 42.95 -2.87 8.13
N ASN A 612 43.60 -2.20 9.08
CA ASN A 612 43.91 -0.79 8.99
C ASN A 612 44.64 -0.55 7.67
N PHE A 613 44.07 0.31 6.83
CA PHE A 613 44.70 0.75 5.60
C PHE A 613 45.72 1.84 5.97
N SER A 614 46.93 1.44 6.37
CA SER A 614 48.10 2.31 6.19
C SER A 614 48.68 2.00 4.82
N GLN A 615 48.67 3.01 3.99
CA GLN A 615 49.15 3.01 2.62
C GLN A 615 50.68 2.81 2.63
N ASP A 616 51.13 1.58 2.35
CA ASP A 616 52.40 1.32 1.67
C ASP A 616 52.36 -0.05 0.99
N ARG A 617 52.71 -0.08 -0.30
CA ARG A 617 52.76 -1.30 -1.12
C ARG A 617 54.05 -2.06 -0.77
N TYR A 618 53.91 -3.38 -0.64
CA TYR A 618 54.97 -4.40 -0.44
C TYR A 618 55.39 -4.69 1.01
N SER A 619 54.50 -5.31 1.81
CA SER A 619 54.77 -6.47 2.70
C SER A 619 53.60 -6.69 3.68
N GLU A 620 53.24 -7.95 3.93
CA GLU A 620 52.20 -8.32 4.92
C GLU A 620 52.90 -8.99 6.13
N VAL A 621 52.80 -8.39 7.32
CA VAL A 621 53.28 -8.98 8.59
C VAL A 621 52.05 -9.38 9.40
N ARG A 622 51.92 -10.66 9.75
CA ARG A 622 50.83 -11.17 10.59
C ARG A 622 51.42 -11.69 11.91
N ALA A 623 50.95 -11.16 13.03
CA ALA A 623 51.22 -11.70 14.36
C ALA A 623 49.93 -12.29 14.95
N GLN A 624 49.98 -13.53 15.44
CA GLN A 624 48.92 -14.15 16.23
C GLN A 624 49.53 -14.69 17.53
N ALA A 625 48.95 -14.33 18.66
CA ALA A 625 49.30 -14.88 19.97
C ALA A 625 48.39 -16.07 20.27
N TYR A 626 48.99 -17.22 20.58
CA TYR A 626 48.26 -18.38 21.11
C TYR A 626 48.48 -18.49 22.62
N ARG A 627 47.44 -18.91 23.35
CA ARG A 627 47.56 -19.37 24.74
C ARG A 627 47.67 -20.89 24.70
N THR A 628 48.79 -21.44 25.19
CA THR A 628 49.05 -22.89 25.17
C THR A 628 47.98 -23.67 25.94
N PRO A 629 47.40 -24.76 25.39
CA PRO A 629 46.57 -25.67 26.16
C PRO A 629 47.44 -26.43 27.17
N ASN A 630 47.03 -26.46 28.44
CA ASN A 630 47.65 -27.30 29.46
C ASN A 630 47.43 -28.78 29.12
N THR A 631 48.43 -29.44 28.54
CA THR A 631 48.51 -30.91 28.57
C THR A 631 48.98 -31.35 29.95
N HIS A 632 48.05 -31.82 30.78
CA HIS A 632 48.36 -32.56 31.99
C HIS A 632 48.96 -33.93 31.61
N LYS A 633 50.25 -34.12 31.88
CA LYS A 633 50.81 -35.43 32.30
C LYS A 633 51.62 -35.20 33.57
N SER A 634 51.29 -35.98 34.59
CA SER A 634 51.89 -35.93 35.93
C SER A 634 53.35 -36.37 35.90
N GLU A 635 54.25 -35.55 36.43
CA GLU A 635 54.96 -35.77 37.71
C GLU A 635 56.19 -34.86 37.84
N ARG A 636 56.44 -34.45 39.10
CA ARG A 636 57.67 -33.84 39.67
C ARG A 636 57.97 -32.35 39.40
N ARG A 637 57.46 -31.54 40.34
CA ARG A 637 58.16 -30.53 41.16
C ARG A 637 59.18 -29.62 40.44
N MET A 638 58.75 -28.44 39.95
CA MET A 638 59.40 -27.16 40.28
C MET A 638 58.55 -25.93 39.92
N SER A 639 58.88 -24.84 40.60
CA SER A 639 58.23 -23.55 40.78
C SER A 639 57.71 -22.80 39.55
N ILE A 640 56.58 -22.13 39.76
CA ILE A 640 55.97 -21.10 38.89
C ILE A 640 56.92 -19.91 38.73
N ALA A 641 57.15 -19.48 37.49
CA ALA A 641 57.49 -18.10 37.13
C ALA A 641 56.51 -17.61 36.05
N PRO A 642 55.93 -16.40 36.14
CA PRO A 642 54.90 -15.96 35.21
C PRO A 642 55.50 -15.24 33.98
N GLY A 643 54.97 -15.58 32.80
CA GLY A 643 54.82 -14.64 31.69
C GLY A 643 56.00 -14.52 30.73
N GLU A 644 56.20 -15.51 29.86
CA GLU A 644 57.01 -15.35 28.66
C GLU A 644 56.10 -15.43 27.42
N ILE A 645 55.87 -14.29 26.77
CA ILE A 645 55.21 -14.23 25.45
C ILE A 645 56.31 -14.46 24.42
N ARG A 646 56.38 -15.67 23.86
CA ARG A 646 57.23 -15.95 22.70
C ARG A 646 56.49 -15.51 21.44
N VAL A 647 57.01 -14.50 20.75
CA VAL A 647 56.54 -14.07 19.42
C VAL A 647 57.39 -14.80 18.39
N GLU A 648 56.78 -15.71 17.63
CA GLU A 648 57.42 -16.37 16.51
C GLU A 648 56.89 -15.74 15.23
N THR A 649 57.75 -15.00 14.52
CA THR A 649 57.44 -14.40 13.22
C THR A 649 57.85 -15.36 12.12
N SER A 650 56.88 -16.01 11.48
CA SER A 650 57.10 -16.74 10.23
C SER A 650 56.86 -15.81 9.03
N ILE A 651 57.87 -15.67 8.18
CA ILE A 651 57.78 -14.92 6.93
C ILE A 651 57.50 -15.92 5.81
N ASN A 652 56.26 -15.98 5.34
CA ASN A 652 55.93 -16.71 4.11
C ASN A 652 56.10 -15.77 2.91
N ARG A 653 57.12 -16.03 2.07
CA ARG A 653 57.18 -15.52 0.70
C ARG A 653 56.51 -16.53 -0.22
N CYS A 654 55.55 -16.10 -1.03
CA CYS A 654 55.23 -16.81 -2.27
C CYS A 654 56.36 -16.55 -3.26
N VAL A 655 57.11 -17.59 -3.59
CA VAL A 655 58.02 -17.60 -4.73
C VAL A 655 57.23 -18.17 -5.90
N ASP A 656 57.16 -17.46 -7.03
CA ASP A 656 56.61 -18.01 -8.27
C ASP A 656 57.49 -19.18 -8.75
N ASP A 657 56.86 -20.28 -9.18
CA ASP A 657 57.48 -21.57 -9.59
C ASP A 657 58.33 -21.50 -10.89
N ARG A 658 59.09 -20.42 -11.14
CA ARG A 658 59.98 -20.32 -12.31
C ARG A 658 61.48 -20.23 -12.02
N ASP A 659 61.91 -20.11 -10.76
CA ASP A 659 63.35 -19.94 -10.44
C ASP A 659 63.97 -21.05 -9.56
N ALA A 660 63.36 -22.24 -9.50
CA ALA A 660 63.92 -23.37 -8.75
C ALA A 660 64.95 -24.18 -9.56
N LEU A 661 66.11 -23.58 -9.89
CA LEU A 661 67.25 -24.30 -10.48
C LEU A 661 68.61 -23.73 -10.00
N TRP A 662 69.03 -24.03 -8.76
CA TRP A 662 70.45 -24.35 -8.40
C TRP A 662 70.60 -24.79 -6.90
N PRO A 663 71.51 -25.71 -6.54
CA PRO A 663 71.69 -26.23 -5.17
C PRO A 663 72.63 -25.37 -4.28
N PRO A 664 72.76 -25.65 -2.96
CA PRO A 664 72.88 -24.65 -1.89
C PRO A 664 74.32 -24.32 -1.47
N ALA A 665 74.53 -23.10 -0.95
CA ALA A 665 75.76 -22.71 -0.26
C ALA A 665 75.49 -22.12 1.14
N ARG A 666 75.89 -22.92 2.13
CA ARG A 666 76.47 -22.64 3.47
C ARG A 666 76.17 -21.31 4.20
N SER A 667 75.69 -21.50 5.43
CA SER A 667 75.96 -20.78 6.70
C SER A 667 76.86 -19.53 6.67
N MET A 668 76.40 -18.45 7.34
CA MET A 668 77.14 -17.85 8.47
C MET A 668 76.31 -16.81 9.22
N SER A 669 76.65 -16.73 10.51
CA SER A 669 76.05 -16.05 11.65
C SER A 669 76.50 -14.58 11.83
N LEU A 670 75.92 -13.94 12.87
CA LEU A 670 76.39 -12.77 13.65
C LEU A 670 75.98 -11.39 13.09
N VAL A 671 75.15 -10.59 13.77
CA VAL A 671 75.29 -9.85 15.06
C VAL A 671 75.75 -8.41 14.84
N SER A 672 74.98 -7.51 15.46
CA SER A 672 75.28 -6.13 15.90
C SER A 672 75.59 -5.06 14.86
N GLY A 673 74.99 -3.89 15.10
CA GLY A 673 75.01 -2.76 14.20
C GLY A 673 76.28 -1.93 14.22
N THR A 674 76.33 -0.95 13.31
CA THR A 674 77.08 0.30 13.46
C THR A 674 76.63 1.30 12.40
N GLN A 675 76.83 2.56 12.77
CA GLN A 675 76.48 3.80 12.11
C GLN A 675 77.42 4.11 10.93
N MET A 676 76.88 4.82 9.93
CA MET A 676 77.54 5.88 9.15
C MET A 676 78.54 5.49 8.03
N MET A 677 78.14 5.71 6.77
CA MET A 677 79.03 6.36 5.79
C MET A 677 78.25 7.23 4.81
N LEU A 678 78.62 8.50 4.83
CA LEU A 678 78.20 9.58 3.94
C LEU A 678 78.68 9.35 2.50
N THR A 679 77.95 9.98 1.57
CA THR A 679 78.45 10.59 0.33
C THR A 679 79.03 9.69 -0.75
N ARG A 680 78.15 9.24 -1.65
CA ARG A 680 78.36 9.20 -3.10
C ARG A 680 76.99 9.05 -3.75
N GLU A 681 76.77 9.61 -4.93
CA GLU A 681 75.51 9.57 -5.70
C GLU A 681 74.46 10.69 -5.44
N MET A 682 74.84 11.79 -4.77
CA MET A 682 74.13 13.09 -4.88
C MET A 682 75.09 14.15 -5.43
N ARG A 683 75.61 13.92 -6.64
CA ARG A 683 76.26 14.93 -7.48
C ARG A 683 76.38 14.41 -8.92
N LYS A 684 75.22 14.21 -9.55
CA LYS A 684 75.11 14.07 -11.01
C LYS A 684 73.83 14.79 -11.44
N TRP A 685 73.82 16.07 -11.12
CA TRP A 685 72.91 17.08 -11.64
C TRP A 685 73.77 18.11 -12.35
N SER A 686 73.24 18.67 -13.43
CA SER A 686 73.72 19.89 -14.08
C SER A 686 75.06 19.74 -14.81
N ASP A 687 75.00 19.25 -16.04
CA ASP A 687 75.65 19.85 -17.21
C ASP A 687 75.45 18.90 -18.39
N ASP A 688 74.46 19.22 -19.24
CA ASP A 688 74.41 18.95 -20.69
C ASP A 688 72.96 19.08 -21.19
N MET A 689 72.46 20.32 -21.17
CA MET A 689 71.53 20.80 -22.19
C MET A 689 72.38 21.38 -23.33
N SER A 690 72.52 20.65 -24.43
CA SER A 690 72.70 21.25 -25.76
C SER A 690 72.45 20.21 -26.86
N ASN A 691 71.71 20.64 -27.89
CA ASN A 691 71.35 19.94 -29.15
C ASN A 691 70.09 19.05 -28.98
N VAL A 692 68.96 19.27 -29.65
CA VAL A 692 68.76 19.37 -31.10
C VAL A 692 67.40 20.04 -31.43
N ASP A 693 67.38 20.69 -32.61
CA ASP A 693 66.39 21.56 -33.26
C ASP A 693 64.90 21.18 -33.29
N LEU A 694 64.09 22.25 -33.28
CA LEU A 694 62.68 22.32 -33.66
C LEU A 694 62.55 23.23 -34.91
N THR A 695 62.62 22.66 -36.11
CA THR A 695 62.06 23.27 -37.34
C THR A 695 61.67 22.20 -38.35
N GLY A 696 60.40 22.17 -38.75
CA GLY A 696 59.88 21.30 -39.81
C GLY A 696 58.40 21.57 -40.07
N VAL A 697 58.14 22.44 -41.04
CA VAL A 697 56.88 23.09 -41.44
C VAL A 697 55.96 22.17 -42.26
N GLY A 698 54.63 22.33 -42.15
CA GLY A 698 53.67 21.72 -43.08
C GLY A 698 52.18 22.06 -42.82
N PHE A 699 51.73 23.13 -43.49
CA PHE A 699 50.41 23.77 -43.59
C PHE A 699 49.11 22.93 -43.59
N GLY A 700 48.01 23.56 -43.15
CA GLY A 700 46.64 23.29 -43.64
C GLY A 700 45.51 23.80 -42.72
N HIS A 701 44.90 24.93 -43.08
CA HIS A 701 43.89 25.67 -42.31
C HIS A 701 42.57 25.76 -43.13
N VAL A 702 41.43 25.99 -42.45
CA VAL A 702 40.11 26.49 -42.96
C VAL A 702 39.19 25.38 -43.53
N ALA A 703 37.88 25.27 -43.26
CA ALA A 703 36.83 26.30 -43.19
C ALA A 703 35.57 25.92 -42.38
N SER A 704 34.94 26.96 -41.85
CA SER A 704 33.56 27.07 -41.36
C SER A 704 32.58 27.43 -42.49
N VAL A 705 31.38 26.80 -42.48
CA VAL A 705 30.02 27.36 -42.72
C VAL A 705 29.73 28.06 -44.07
N PRO A 706 28.63 27.72 -44.77
CA PRO A 706 27.33 28.41 -44.57
C PRO A 706 26.26 27.58 -43.87
#